data_AF-A0A8J7B3X8-F1
#
_entry.id   AF-A0A8J7B3X8-F1
#
_cell.length_a   1.000
_cell.length_b   1.000
_cell.length_c   1.000
_cell.angle_alpha   90.00
_cell.angle_beta   90.00
_cell.angle_gamma   90.00
#
_symmetry.space_group_name_H-M   'P 1'
#
loop_
_entity.id
_entity.type
_entity.pdbx_description
1 polymer ?
#
loop_
_entity_poly.entity_id
_entity_poly.type
_entity_poly.pdbx_seq_one_letter_code
_entity_poly.pdbx_strand_id
1 'polypeptide(L)'
;MQYLLYPLAIWAIAIAFTYLVTFLQLRKTRLQHETYELQKPGSTPTYLKRLFQIPIRELAELGFKPYGYLKTRPMLKLYPPINQEVLLYNKAHKTYAIVTINRPVEPANLFGVDFYTFFRDRELLITINGKAHGIIDRIDRAIVQDVYADCLSLQWQAHQDKLQSLDVEKTPCGIAPSVFVKELQANLKTYFDRLQAEKFVSPIQDTGLFRINFFPVLKLTRKLLKGNPKVAQMLKQRRQRAKADPSLKVEIPVELEVEGFQRMEQLQRGLVGRKFRMLVLLLSVGLFAASFTALFKSYHLAIFMGVLTLHEGGHLLAMKAFGYQDTSVFFVPFFGALATARQKEDATLSQKVVISLAGPLPGLILGIACAIASHNNTYPDWVREVSWMLISLNLFNLLPIYPLDGGKVADLLLFSKIPYLGVIFKGFGVAFLALLGLLQPILLLFALLIAWTIPNSFRSAQANASVQKKLQTASFENRETLLQAIFQHLKELGYGDLPFNTRFALAKDIMQRKQEFRSSLFARAMLVLLYAGSLLGGVAGTVTAIAPTWYRSIPVAFESPQKRRERFLQQTIDRATTTLNLNPKDIEAYQLRARAREGLDDEDGAIADYTQMLRLDPENAETYYSRARLRIARGDKEGAIADFNAIIQLNPKDPYVYVERGYMRQDEGNYQDAIADANIALKLNPQYPEAYELRGEARRNMGDETGAIADEQKAEQLYATLGEESY
;
A
#
# COMPACT_ATOMS: atom_id res chain seq x y z
N MET A 1 5.98 -29.99 -4.90
CA MET A 1 5.75 -30.66 -3.60
C MET A 1 5.75 -29.67 -2.43
N GLN A 2 6.80 -28.87 -2.18
CA GLN A 2 6.82 -27.91 -1.05
C GLN A 2 5.66 -26.89 -1.04
N TYR A 3 5.18 -26.47 -2.22
CA TYR A 3 4.10 -25.47 -2.30
C TYR A 3 2.69 -25.98 -1.91
N LEU A 4 2.45 -27.29 -1.94
CA LEU A 4 1.17 -27.92 -1.53
C LEU A 4 1.01 -28.01 -0.01
N LEU A 5 2.10 -27.86 0.75
CA LEU A 5 2.06 -27.86 2.21
C LEU A 5 1.64 -26.50 2.79
N TYR A 6 1.81 -25.40 2.05
CA TYR A 6 1.43 -24.06 2.53
C TYR A 6 -0.07 -23.92 2.81
N PRO A 7 -1.01 -24.37 1.94
CA PRO A 7 -2.44 -24.28 2.23
C PRO A 7 -2.86 -25.06 3.48
N LEU A 8 -2.31 -26.27 3.68
CA LEU A 8 -2.56 -27.10 4.87
C LEU A 8 -1.99 -26.45 6.14
N ALA A 9 -0.77 -25.90 6.08
CA ALA A 9 -0.17 -25.19 7.20
C ALA A 9 -0.97 -23.92 7.54
N ILE A 10 -1.38 -23.13 6.55
CA ILE A 10 -2.23 -21.95 6.74
C ILE A 10 -3.56 -22.34 7.38
N TRP A 11 -4.18 -23.43 6.93
CA TRP A 11 -5.45 -23.92 7.48
C TRP A 11 -5.29 -24.38 8.94
N ALA A 12 -4.24 -25.13 9.25
CA ALA A 12 -3.93 -25.55 10.62
C ALA A 12 -3.65 -24.35 11.54
N ILE A 13 -2.90 -23.35 11.05
CA ILE A 13 -2.64 -22.10 11.77
C ILE A 13 -3.95 -21.33 11.99
N ALA A 14 -4.85 -21.28 11.00
CA ALA A 14 -6.14 -20.60 11.12
C ALA A 14 -7.03 -21.25 12.18
N ILE A 15 -7.05 -22.59 12.27
CA ILE A 15 -7.78 -23.33 13.31
C ILE A 15 -7.17 -23.06 14.69
N ALA A 16 -5.85 -23.20 14.81
CA ALA A 16 -5.14 -22.95 16.07
C ALA A 16 -5.36 -21.51 16.56
N PHE A 17 -5.32 -20.54 15.64
CA PHE A 17 -5.61 -19.14 15.90
C PHE A 17 -7.05 -18.93 16.36
N THR A 18 -8.04 -19.54 15.69
CA THR A 18 -9.45 -19.46 16.07
C THR A 18 -9.67 -20.03 17.48
N TYR A 19 -9.03 -21.15 17.79
CA TYR A 19 -9.06 -21.76 19.12
C TYR A 19 -8.47 -20.83 20.17
N LEU A 20 -7.29 -20.29 19.90
CA LEU A 20 -6.56 -19.40 20.79
C LEU A 20 -7.34 -18.11 21.08
N VAL A 21 -7.88 -17.47 20.04
CA VAL A 21 -8.69 -16.25 20.19
C VAL A 21 -9.93 -16.53 21.04
N THR A 22 -10.65 -17.62 20.78
CA THR A 22 -11.83 -18.01 21.57
C THR A 22 -11.47 -18.27 23.03
N PHE A 23 -10.36 -18.99 23.26
CA PHE A 23 -9.84 -19.25 24.60
C PHE A 23 -9.50 -17.95 25.36
N LEU A 24 -8.80 -17.01 24.72
CA LEU A 24 -8.44 -15.74 25.33
C LEU A 24 -9.64 -14.86 25.63
N GLN A 25 -10.61 -14.82 24.72
CA GLN A 25 -11.88 -14.12 24.93
C GLN A 25 -12.56 -14.66 26.20
N LEU A 26 -12.67 -15.98 26.35
CA LEU A 26 -13.22 -16.62 27.55
C LEU A 26 -12.37 -16.42 28.81
N ARG A 27 -11.04 -16.28 28.70
CA ARG A 27 -10.20 -15.91 29.86
C ARG A 27 -10.43 -14.46 30.32
N LYS A 28 -10.81 -13.59 29.40
CA LYS A 28 -11.09 -12.18 29.67
C LYS A 28 -12.52 -11.95 30.16
N THR A 29 -13.45 -12.88 29.90
CA THR A 29 -14.82 -12.75 30.42
C THR A 29 -14.82 -12.60 31.93
N ARG A 30 -15.75 -11.79 32.41
CA ARG A 30 -15.99 -11.56 33.83
C ARG A 30 -17.42 -11.97 34.09
N LEU A 31 -17.61 -12.75 35.13
CA LEU A 31 -18.92 -13.22 35.53
C LEU A 31 -19.38 -12.48 36.79
N GLN A 32 -20.68 -12.40 36.97
CA GLN A 32 -21.35 -11.82 38.12
C GLN A 32 -22.63 -12.61 38.39
N HIS A 33 -23.25 -12.38 39.53
CA HIS A 33 -24.56 -12.96 39.81
C HIS A 33 -25.61 -12.32 38.89
N GLU A 34 -26.42 -13.17 38.26
CA GLU A 34 -27.50 -12.72 37.41
C GLU A 34 -28.68 -12.21 38.25
N THR A 35 -29.26 -11.09 37.84
CA THR A 35 -30.39 -10.47 38.56
C THR A 35 -31.51 -10.14 37.60
N TYR A 36 -32.75 -10.43 38.02
CA TYR A 36 -33.96 -10.07 37.30
C TYR A 36 -34.81 -9.12 38.14
N GLU A 37 -35.23 -8.02 37.55
CA GLU A 37 -36.11 -7.04 38.19
C GLU A 37 -37.27 -6.71 37.25
N LEU A 38 -38.50 -6.90 37.72
CA LEU A 38 -39.70 -6.56 36.97
C LEU A 38 -39.85 -5.02 36.94
N GLN A 39 -39.96 -4.46 35.74
CA GLN A 39 -40.01 -3.02 35.59
C GLN A 39 -41.40 -2.42 35.85
N LYS A 40 -41.39 -1.22 36.43
CA LYS A 40 -42.59 -0.38 36.50
C LYS A 40 -43.00 0.06 35.08
N PRO A 41 -44.32 0.16 34.79
CA PRO A 41 -44.82 0.68 33.53
C PRO A 41 -44.17 2.03 33.20
N GLY A 42 -43.69 2.20 31.96
CA GLY A 42 -43.11 3.45 31.47
C GLY A 42 -41.57 3.50 31.43
N SER A 43 -40.86 2.72 32.25
CA SER A 43 -39.38 2.80 32.37
C SER A 43 -38.57 2.25 31.19
N THR A 44 -39.18 1.48 30.29
CA THR A 44 -38.50 0.95 29.09
C THR A 44 -38.45 2.00 27.95
N PRO A 45 -37.29 2.18 27.29
CA PRO A 45 -37.15 3.08 26.14
C PRO A 45 -38.17 2.82 25.02
N THR A 46 -38.63 3.89 24.38
CA THR A 46 -39.67 3.82 23.33
C THR A 46 -39.25 2.98 22.13
N TYR A 47 -37.99 3.07 21.69
CA TYR A 47 -37.49 2.26 20.56
C TYR A 47 -37.52 0.76 20.89
N LEU A 48 -37.18 0.36 22.12
CA LEU A 48 -37.26 -1.04 22.56
C LEU A 48 -38.69 -1.53 22.67
N LYS A 49 -39.61 -0.70 23.18
CA LYS A 49 -41.04 -1.05 23.20
C LYS A 49 -41.57 -1.34 21.80
N ARG A 50 -41.23 -0.49 20.82
CA ARG A 50 -41.59 -0.71 19.40
C ARG A 50 -40.93 -1.97 18.85
N LEU A 51 -39.65 -2.17 19.13
CA LEU A 51 -38.89 -3.32 18.64
C LEU A 51 -39.48 -4.65 19.16
N PHE A 52 -39.79 -4.73 20.45
CA PHE A 52 -40.34 -5.94 21.06
C PHE A 52 -41.79 -6.26 20.66
N GLN A 53 -42.54 -5.33 20.07
CA GLN A 53 -43.88 -5.64 19.55
C GLN A 53 -43.85 -6.76 18.50
N ILE A 54 -42.75 -6.90 17.76
CA ILE A 54 -42.59 -7.92 16.72
C ILE A 54 -42.66 -9.34 17.33
N PRO A 55 -41.74 -9.75 18.22
CA PRO A 55 -41.79 -11.08 18.83
C PRO A 55 -43.01 -11.25 19.76
N ILE A 56 -43.56 -10.17 20.33
CA ILE A 56 -44.79 -10.25 21.12
C ILE A 56 -45.98 -10.67 20.24
N ARG A 57 -46.10 -10.15 19.01
CA ARG A 57 -47.16 -10.55 18.08
C ARG A 57 -47.02 -12.01 17.65
N GLU A 58 -45.82 -12.42 17.27
CA GLU A 58 -45.53 -13.81 16.89
C GLU A 58 -45.84 -14.79 18.04
N LEU A 59 -45.46 -14.45 19.27
CA LEU A 59 -45.79 -15.25 20.45
C LEU A 59 -47.28 -15.21 20.83
N ALA A 60 -47.99 -14.12 20.52
CA ALA A 60 -49.42 -14.02 20.78
C ALA A 60 -50.23 -15.00 19.92
N GLU A 61 -49.81 -15.24 18.66
CA GLU A 61 -50.37 -16.29 17.80
C GLU A 61 -50.18 -17.69 18.39
N LEU A 62 -49.13 -17.88 19.19
CA LEU A 62 -48.85 -19.11 19.94
C LEU A 62 -49.51 -19.13 21.34
N GLY A 63 -50.39 -18.18 21.65
CA GLY A 63 -51.17 -18.13 22.89
C GLY A 63 -50.46 -17.49 24.09
N PHE A 64 -49.30 -16.85 23.89
CA PHE A 64 -48.62 -16.11 24.96
C PHE A 64 -49.18 -14.70 25.12
N LYS A 65 -49.31 -14.25 26.38
CA LYS A 65 -49.68 -12.87 26.70
C LYS A 65 -48.51 -12.14 27.35
N PRO A 66 -48.21 -10.89 26.95
CA PRO A 66 -47.14 -10.12 27.58
C PRO A 66 -47.49 -9.80 29.03
N TYR A 67 -46.56 -10.07 29.94
CA TYR A 67 -46.70 -9.76 31.36
C TYR A 67 -46.00 -8.45 31.72
N GLY A 68 -44.76 -8.26 31.25
CA GLY A 68 -44.01 -7.05 31.54
C GLY A 68 -42.57 -7.08 31.01
N TYR A 69 -41.86 -6.00 31.24
CA TYR A 69 -40.44 -5.88 30.89
C TYR A 69 -39.57 -6.28 32.09
N LEU A 70 -38.48 -6.97 31.80
CA LEU A 70 -37.47 -7.36 32.77
C LEU A 70 -36.21 -6.51 32.56
N LYS A 71 -35.69 -5.97 33.66
CA LYS A 71 -34.34 -5.43 33.73
C LYS A 71 -33.42 -6.55 34.16
N THR A 72 -32.49 -6.95 33.31
CA THR A 72 -31.60 -8.08 33.61
C THR A 72 -30.15 -7.63 33.67
N ARG A 73 -29.42 -8.10 34.68
CA ARG A 73 -27.95 -8.05 34.67
C ARG A 73 -27.48 -9.48 34.40
N PRO A 74 -27.06 -9.79 33.18
CA PRO A 74 -26.71 -11.18 32.83
C PRO A 74 -25.50 -11.68 33.64
N MET A 75 -25.38 -13.01 33.74
CA MET A 75 -24.25 -13.66 34.41
C MET A 75 -22.91 -13.22 33.81
N LEU A 76 -22.86 -13.08 32.49
CA LEU A 76 -21.70 -12.51 31.80
C LEU A 76 -21.73 -10.98 31.96
N LYS A 77 -20.67 -10.38 32.49
CA LYS A 77 -20.52 -8.92 32.52
C LYS A 77 -20.39 -8.40 31.09
N LEU A 78 -21.41 -7.67 30.66
CA LEU A 78 -21.59 -7.20 29.30
C LEU A 78 -21.68 -5.67 29.24
N TYR A 79 -21.65 -5.16 28.02
CA TYR A 79 -22.05 -3.80 27.71
C TYR A 79 -23.22 -3.81 26.71
N PRO A 80 -24.27 -2.99 26.92
CA PRO A 80 -24.57 -2.33 28.20
C PRO A 80 -24.67 -3.36 29.35
N PRO A 81 -24.41 -2.96 30.61
CA PRO A 81 -24.39 -3.89 31.75
C PRO A 81 -25.77 -4.40 32.15
N ILE A 82 -26.81 -3.76 31.61
CA ILE A 82 -28.21 -4.05 31.88
C ILE A 82 -28.87 -4.32 30.53
N ASN A 83 -29.52 -5.46 30.40
CA ASN A 83 -30.37 -5.76 29.26
C ASN A 83 -31.84 -5.49 29.62
N GLN A 84 -32.62 -5.30 28.57
CA GLN A 84 -34.07 -5.19 28.61
C GLN A 84 -34.64 -6.43 27.92
N GLU A 85 -35.53 -7.14 28.60
CA GLU A 85 -36.14 -8.36 28.11
C GLU A 85 -37.66 -8.30 28.30
N VAL A 86 -38.40 -9.15 27.59
CA VAL A 86 -39.86 -9.23 27.74
C VAL A 86 -40.24 -10.57 28.31
N LEU A 87 -41.05 -10.55 29.37
CA LEU A 87 -41.67 -11.74 29.93
C LEU A 87 -43.07 -11.92 29.38
N LEU A 88 -43.35 -13.09 28.82
CA LEU A 88 -44.68 -13.49 28.38
C LEU A 88 -45.09 -14.81 29.05
N TYR A 89 -46.39 -15.02 29.19
CA TYR A 89 -46.94 -16.22 29.82
C TYR A 89 -48.04 -16.83 28.96
N ASN A 90 -47.93 -18.14 28.73
CA ASN A 90 -48.97 -18.97 28.14
C ASN A 90 -49.68 -19.74 29.27
N LYS A 91 -50.91 -19.32 29.58
CA LYS A 91 -51.69 -19.91 30.68
C LYS A 91 -52.12 -21.35 30.40
N ALA A 92 -52.38 -21.71 29.14
CA ALA A 92 -52.84 -23.05 28.78
C ALA A 92 -51.75 -24.10 29.01
N HIS A 93 -50.51 -23.78 28.64
CA HIS A 93 -49.36 -24.68 28.79
C HIS A 93 -48.55 -24.46 30.08
N LYS A 94 -48.91 -23.45 30.90
CA LYS A 94 -48.18 -23.04 32.11
C LYS A 94 -46.70 -22.73 31.80
N THR A 95 -46.45 -22.16 30.63
CA THR A 95 -45.11 -21.91 30.12
C THR A 95 -44.84 -20.42 30.02
N TYR A 96 -43.64 -20.02 30.39
CA TYR A 96 -43.12 -18.68 30.22
C TYR A 96 -42.22 -18.59 28.99
N ALA A 97 -42.26 -17.46 28.31
CA ALA A 97 -41.28 -17.10 27.28
C ALA A 97 -40.55 -15.83 27.72
N ILE A 98 -39.22 -15.87 27.65
CA ILE A 98 -38.39 -14.68 27.81
C ILE A 98 -37.82 -14.32 26.44
N VAL A 99 -38.09 -13.10 26.00
CA VAL A 99 -37.57 -12.55 24.75
C VAL A 99 -36.39 -11.64 25.05
N THR A 100 -35.27 -11.94 24.41
CA THR A 100 -33.99 -11.25 24.54
C THR A 100 -33.53 -10.69 23.19
N ILE A 101 -32.65 -9.70 23.21
CA ILE A 101 -32.01 -9.19 21.98
C ILE A 101 -30.68 -9.91 21.81
N ASN A 102 -30.54 -10.64 20.71
CA ASN A 102 -29.30 -11.31 20.36
C ASN A 102 -28.22 -10.29 19.98
N ARG A 103 -26.97 -10.60 20.36
CA ARG A 103 -25.78 -9.83 19.99
C ARG A 103 -24.76 -10.80 19.37
N PRO A 104 -24.17 -10.49 18.19
CA PRO A 104 -24.32 -9.25 17.41
C PRO A 104 -25.73 -9.08 16.83
N VAL A 105 -26.10 -7.82 16.56
CA VAL A 105 -27.43 -7.47 16.04
C VAL A 105 -27.51 -7.84 14.55
N GLU A 106 -28.35 -8.81 14.22
CA GLU A 106 -28.54 -9.28 12.85
C GLU A 106 -30.03 -9.25 12.48
N PRO A 107 -30.42 -8.73 11.29
CA PRO A 107 -31.83 -8.57 10.93
C PRO A 107 -32.63 -9.88 10.98
N ALA A 108 -32.01 -10.98 10.53
CA ALA A 108 -32.63 -12.31 10.48
C ALA A 108 -32.49 -13.13 11.78
N ASN A 109 -31.85 -12.58 12.83
CA ASN A 109 -31.64 -13.28 14.10
C ASN A 109 -31.65 -12.31 15.29
N LEU A 110 -32.50 -11.28 15.24
CA LEU A 110 -32.46 -10.18 16.21
C LEU A 110 -32.93 -10.62 17.60
N PHE A 111 -33.93 -11.49 17.68
CA PHE A 111 -34.54 -11.93 18.93
C PHE A 111 -34.11 -13.36 19.28
N GLY A 112 -33.79 -13.57 20.56
CA GLY A 112 -33.65 -14.89 21.17
C GLY A 112 -34.83 -15.13 22.09
N VAL A 113 -35.55 -16.23 21.88
CA VAL A 113 -36.66 -16.65 22.74
C VAL A 113 -36.25 -17.90 23.48
N ASP A 114 -36.42 -17.89 24.80
CA ASP A 114 -36.20 -19.06 25.64
C ASP A 114 -37.51 -19.41 26.35
N PHE A 115 -37.90 -20.70 26.33
CA PHE A 115 -39.14 -21.18 26.96
C PHE A 115 -38.85 -21.88 28.28
N TYR A 116 -39.69 -21.62 29.28
CA TYR A 116 -39.51 -22.07 30.66
C TYR A 116 -40.80 -22.66 31.23
N THR A 117 -40.73 -23.90 31.69
CA THR A 117 -41.86 -24.55 32.39
C THR A 117 -41.37 -25.19 33.68
N PHE A 118 -41.95 -24.77 34.81
CA PHE A 118 -41.66 -25.34 36.12
C PHE A 118 -42.53 -26.55 36.40
N PHE A 119 -41.98 -27.52 37.11
CA PHE A 119 -42.70 -28.71 37.59
C PHE A 119 -42.94 -28.63 39.11
N ARG A 120 -43.84 -29.48 39.63
CA ARG A 120 -44.19 -29.51 41.07
C ARG A 120 -43.01 -29.85 41.98
N ASP A 121 -42.05 -30.64 41.50
CA ASP A 121 -40.79 -30.98 42.18
C ASP A 121 -39.76 -29.83 42.17
N ARG A 122 -40.15 -28.66 41.66
CA ARG A 122 -39.33 -27.46 41.43
C ARG A 122 -38.20 -27.64 40.41
N GLU A 123 -38.23 -28.70 39.60
CA GLU A 123 -37.39 -28.74 38.41
C GLU A 123 -37.93 -27.83 37.31
N LEU A 124 -37.03 -27.46 36.39
CA LEU A 124 -37.29 -26.49 35.33
C LEU A 124 -36.94 -27.07 33.95
N LEU A 125 -37.91 -27.15 33.04
CA LEU A 125 -37.62 -27.37 31.62
C LEU A 125 -37.26 -26.03 30.97
N ILE A 126 -36.09 -25.97 30.32
CA ILE A 126 -35.63 -24.82 29.56
C ILE A 126 -35.39 -25.25 28.10
N THR A 127 -36.09 -24.62 27.17
CA THR A 127 -35.83 -24.80 25.73
C THR A 127 -35.19 -23.54 25.16
N ILE A 128 -33.92 -23.66 24.83
CA ILE A 128 -33.08 -22.61 24.24
C ILE A 128 -32.80 -22.92 22.75
N ASN A 129 -32.17 -21.96 22.06
CA ASN A 129 -31.88 -22.11 20.65
C ASN A 129 -30.49 -21.60 20.27
N GLY A 130 -29.58 -22.53 19.98
CA GLY A 130 -28.18 -22.28 19.64
C GLY A 130 -27.29 -21.84 20.81
N LYS A 131 -27.76 -21.96 22.06
CA LYS A 131 -27.09 -21.38 23.25
C LYS A 131 -26.43 -22.41 24.18
N ALA A 132 -26.71 -23.71 24.07
CA ALA A 132 -26.25 -24.72 25.06
C ALA A 132 -24.72 -24.84 25.12
N HIS A 133 -24.02 -24.53 24.03
CA HIS A 133 -22.57 -24.59 23.99
C HIS A 133 -21.90 -23.49 24.81
N GLY A 134 -22.63 -22.43 25.18
CA GLY A 134 -22.17 -21.37 26.08
C GLY A 134 -22.36 -21.69 27.57
N ILE A 135 -23.14 -22.71 27.90
CA ILE A 135 -23.35 -23.14 29.29
C ILE A 135 -22.04 -23.78 29.80
N ILE A 136 -21.51 -23.27 30.91
CA ILE A 136 -20.22 -23.67 31.51
C ILE A 136 -20.25 -25.15 31.88
N ASP A 137 -21.29 -25.57 32.60
CA ASP A 137 -21.51 -26.95 33.03
C ASP A 137 -23.01 -27.21 33.28
N ARG A 138 -23.45 -28.38 33.78
CA ARG A 138 -24.90 -28.69 33.88
C ARG A 138 -25.66 -27.69 34.78
N ILE A 139 -26.88 -27.31 34.41
CA ILE A 139 -27.73 -26.50 35.29
C ILE A 139 -28.49 -27.47 36.21
N ASP A 140 -28.29 -27.36 37.52
CA ASP A 140 -28.93 -28.26 38.48
C ASP A 140 -30.43 -28.01 38.54
N ARG A 141 -31.20 -29.08 38.74
CA ARG A 141 -32.68 -29.05 38.74
C ARG A 141 -33.27 -28.44 37.46
N ALA A 142 -32.55 -28.52 36.34
CA ALA A 142 -33.04 -28.05 35.06
C ALA A 142 -32.78 -29.07 33.94
N ILE A 143 -33.81 -29.31 33.13
CA ILE A 143 -33.73 -30.05 31.88
C ILE A 143 -33.50 -29.02 30.78
N VAL A 144 -32.30 -28.97 30.21
CA VAL A 144 -31.96 -28.00 29.16
C VAL A 144 -31.99 -28.69 27.80
N GLN A 145 -32.83 -28.17 26.91
CA GLN A 145 -32.96 -28.61 25.52
C GLN A 145 -32.51 -27.50 24.58
N ASP A 146 -31.66 -27.83 23.61
CA ASP A 146 -31.22 -26.90 22.55
C ASP A 146 -31.64 -27.40 21.18
N VAL A 147 -32.50 -26.64 20.50
CA VAL A 147 -33.27 -27.14 19.35
C VAL A 147 -32.61 -26.83 18.01
N TYR A 148 -31.81 -25.78 17.89
CA TYR A 148 -31.26 -25.29 16.62
C TYR A 148 -32.33 -25.00 15.55
N ALA A 149 -33.51 -24.54 15.98
CA ALA A 149 -34.66 -24.26 15.12
C ALA A 149 -34.48 -22.97 14.33
N ASP A 150 -34.89 -22.99 13.06
CA ASP A 150 -34.84 -21.87 12.13
C ASP A 150 -36.10 -20.97 12.15
N CYS A 151 -37.14 -21.33 12.91
CA CYS A 151 -38.27 -20.46 13.26
C CYS A 151 -38.73 -20.68 14.71
N LEU A 152 -39.51 -19.73 15.21
CA LEU A 152 -40.05 -19.78 16.57
C LEU A 152 -41.08 -20.89 16.75
N SER A 153 -41.94 -21.13 15.76
CA SER A 153 -42.97 -22.17 15.81
C SER A 153 -42.36 -23.56 16.00
N LEU A 154 -41.29 -23.90 15.28
CA LEU A 154 -40.59 -25.17 15.44
C LEU A 154 -39.90 -25.29 16.81
N GLN A 155 -39.34 -24.18 17.32
CA GLN A 155 -38.77 -24.16 18.67
C GLN A 155 -39.84 -24.39 19.74
N TRP A 156 -41.01 -23.77 19.57
CA TRP A 156 -42.16 -23.91 20.46
C TRP A 156 -42.71 -25.33 20.44
N GLN A 157 -42.89 -25.91 19.25
CA GLN A 157 -43.31 -27.29 19.08
C GLN A 157 -42.35 -28.25 19.80
N ALA A 158 -41.04 -28.06 19.63
CA ALA A 158 -40.04 -28.88 20.32
C ALA A 158 -40.11 -28.77 21.86
N HIS A 159 -40.55 -27.63 22.40
CA HIS A 159 -40.82 -27.47 23.84
C HIS A 159 -42.06 -28.27 24.25
N GLN A 160 -43.15 -28.17 23.48
CA GLN A 160 -44.39 -28.90 23.74
C GLN A 160 -44.21 -30.41 23.65
N ASP A 161 -43.51 -30.90 22.62
CA ASP A 161 -43.19 -32.33 22.46
C ASP A 161 -42.38 -32.84 23.66
N LYS A 162 -41.44 -32.01 24.15
CA LYS A 162 -40.65 -32.36 25.34
C LYS A 162 -41.50 -32.36 26.60
N LEU A 163 -42.41 -31.41 26.76
CA LEU A 163 -43.38 -31.40 27.87
C LEU A 163 -44.26 -32.65 27.85
N GLN A 164 -44.83 -33.01 26.70
CA GLN A 164 -45.64 -34.22 26.56
C GLN A 164 -44.85 -35.48 26.91
N SER A 165 -43.58 -35.56 26.50
CA SER A 165 -42.71 -36.69 26.86
C SER A 165 -42.43 -36.80 28.36
N LEU A 166 -42.60 -35.71 29.12
CA LEU A 166 -42.33 -35.64 30.56
C LEU A 166 -43.61 -35.67 31.41
N ASP A 167 -44.79 -35.39 30.83
CA ASP A 167 -46.05 -35.19 31.55
C ASP A 167 -46.48 -36.43 32.37
N VAL A 168 -46.06 -37.62 31.97
CA VAL A 168 -46.29 -38.88 32.69
C VAL A 168 -45.48 -38.95 34.00
N GLU A 169 -44.32 -38.31 34.07
CA GLU A 169 -43.41 -38.34 35.23
C GLU A 169 -43.39 -37.02 36.03
N LYS A 170 -43.67 -35.88 35.38
CA LYS A 170 -43.51 -34.54 35.95
C LYS A 170 -44.67 -33.63 35.56
N THR A 171 -45.48 -33.23 36.55
CA THR A 171 -46.63 -32.35 36.31
C THR A 171 -46.24 -30.86 36.24
N PRO A 172 -46.55 -30.14 35.15
CA PRO A 172 -46.30 -28.70 35.04
C PRO A 172 -47.09 -27.85 36.06
N CYS A 173 -46.41 -26.88 36.67
CA CYS A 173 -46.93 -25.97 37.68
C CYS A 173 -47.04 -24.54 37.14
N GLY A 174 -48.25 -23.98 37.13
CA GLY A 174 -48.49 -22.58 36.80
C GLY A 174 -48.20 -21.71 38.01
N ILE A 175 -46.96 -21.24 38.15
CA ILE A 175 -46.60 -20.25 39.17
C ILE A 175 -46.96 -18.84 38.70
N ALA A 176 -47.22 -17.91 39.62
CA ALA A 176 -47.48 -16.51 39.27
C ALA A 176 -46.22 -15.83 38.67
N PRO A 177 -46.34 -14.89 37.73
CA PRO A 177 -45.15 -14.34 37.05
C PRO A 177 -44.16 -13.61 37.98
N SER A 178 -44.63 -12.96 39.04
CA SER A 178 -43.76 -12.34 40.05
C SER A 178 -42.98 -13.37 40.87
N VAL A 179 -43.54 -14.58 41.05
CA VAL A 179 -42.89 -15.72 41.70
C VAL A 179 -41.92 -16.41 40.73
N PHE A 180 -42.32 -16.55 39.46
CA PHE A 180 -41.47 -17.11 38.40
C PHE A 180 -40.10 -16.43 38.33
N VAL A 181 -40.08 -15.09 38.33
CA VAL A 181 -38.81 -14.34 38.26
C VAL A 181 -37.91 -14.62 39.47
N LYS A 182 -38.50 -14.70 40.68
CA LYS A 182 -37.76 -15.01 41.92
C LYS A 182 -37.20 -16.43 41.91
N GLU A 183 -38.01 -17.41 41.50
CA GLU A 183 -37.58 -18.82 41.40
C GLU A 183 -36.51 -19.03 40.33
N LEU A 184 -36.66 -18.38 39.17
CA LEU A 184 -35.64 -18.41 38.12
C LEU A 184 -34.30 -17.86 38.63
N GLN A 185 -34.33 -16.72 39.32
CA GLN A 185 -33.13 -16.14 39.92
C GLN A 185 -32.52 -17.04 41.01
N ALA A 186 -33.35 -17.71 41.83
CA ALA A 186 -32.88 -18.64 42.85
C ALA A 186 -32.20 -19.88 42.24
N ASN A 187 -32.75 -20.44 41.15
CA ASN A 187 -32.16 -21.56 40.43
C ASN A 187 -30.82 -21.17 39.79
N LEU A 188 -30.74 -20.00 39.14
CA LEU A 188 -29.50 -19.51 38.55
C LEU A 188 -28.43 -19.19 39.59
N LYS A 189 -28.83 -18.67 40.76
CA LYS A 189 -27.93 -18.47 41.90
C LYS A 189 -27.37 -19.81 42.38
N THR A 190 -28.23 -20.82 42.56
CA THR A 190 -27.81 -22.17 42.97
C THR A 190 -26.80 -22.77 41.98
N TYR A 191 -27.06 -22.64 40.67
CA TYR A 191 -26.12 -23.05 39.63
C TYR A 191 -24.77 -22.31 39.74
N PHE A 192 -24.80 -20.99 39.95
CA PHE A 192 -23.57 -20.18 40.09
C PHE A 192 -22.77 -20.55 41.35
N ASP A 193 -23.45 -20.75 42.47
CA ASP A 193 -22.85 -21.17 43.75
C ASP A 193 -22.18 -22.54 43.60
N ARG A 194 -22.79 -23.49 42.87
CA ARG A 194 -22.14 -24.77 42.52
C ARG A 194 -20.88 -24.56 41.68
N LEU A 195 -20.96 -23.75 40.62
CA LEU A 195 -19.78 -23.47 39.77
C LEU A 195 -18.61 -22.92 40.61
N GLN A 196 -18.91 -22.12 41.63
CA GLN A 196 -17.89 -21.64 42.56
C GLN A 196 -17.36 -22.75 43.47
N ALA A 197 -18.24 -23.54 44.09
CA ALA A 197 -17.88 -24.65 44.97
C ALA A 197 -17.00 -25.69 44.27
N GLU A 198 -17.34 -26.04 43.03
CA GLU A 198 -16.61 -27.00 42.19
C GLU A 198 -15.40 -26.38 41.47
N LYS A 199 -15.04 -25.13 41.78
CA LYS A 199 -13.91 -24.41 41.17
C LYS A 199 -13.99 -24.32 39.64
N PHE A 200 -15.18 -24.24 39.06
CA PHE A 200 -15.35 -23.80 37.67
C PHE A 200 -15.06 -22.31 37.51
N VAL A 201 -15.45 -21.52 38.52
CA VAL A 201 -15.20 -20.08 38.60
C VAL A 201 -14.51 -19.73 39.91
N SER A 202 -13.75 -18.63 39.91
CA SER A 202 -13.12 -18.09 41.13
C SER A 202 -13.39 -16.60 41.25
N PRO A 203 -13.54 -16.06 42.47
CA PRO A 203 -13.66 -14.62 42.68
C PRO A 203 -12.39 -13.89 42.24
N ILE A 204 -12.58 -12.64 41.82
CA ILE A 204 -11.52 -11.67 41.56
C ILE A 204 -11.52 -10.70 42.73
N GLN A 205 -10.39 -10.63 43.43
CA GLN A 205 -10.21 -9.80 44.62
C GLN A 205 -10.71 -8.37 44.36
N ASP A 206 -11.48 -7.86 45.33
CA ASP A 206 -11.94 -6.47 45.41
C ASP A 206 -12.81 -5.95 44.25
N THR A 207 -13.37 -6.85 43.42
CA THR A 207 -14.24 -6.43 42.30
C THR A 207 -15.68 -6.93 42.37
N GLY A 208 -15.98 -7.93 43.22
CA GLY A 208 -17.27 -8.61 43.23
C GLY A 208 -17.58 -9.41 41.95
N LEU A 209 -16.57 -9.64 41.10
CA LEU A 209 -16.66 -10.38 39.85
C LEU A 209 -15.93 -11.71 39.95
N PHE A 210 -16.25 -12.62 39.03
CA PHE A 210 -15.66 -13.94 38.95
C PHE A 210 -14.97 -14.15 37.61
N ARG A 211 -13.94 -14.99 37.60
CA ARG A 211 -13.26 -15.48 36.39
C ARG A 211 -13.51 -16.97 36.24
N ILE A 212 -13.65 -17.44 35.00
CA ILE A 212 -13.67 -18.87 34.70
C ILE A 212 -12.25 -19.42 34.87
N ASN A 213 -12.08 -20.55 35.57
CA ASN A 213 -10.78 -21.17 35.79
C ASN A 213 -10.22 -21.81 34.50
N PHE A 214 -8.91 -22.06 34.47
CA PHE A 214 -8.18 -22.42 33.25
C PHE A 214 -8.75 -23.66 32.52
N PHE A 215 -8.90 -24.78 33.23
CA PHE A 215 -9.41 -26.03 32.64
C PHE A 215 -10.88 -25.92 32.18
N PRO A 216 -11.80 -25.34 32.98
CA PRO A 216 -13.14 -25.00 32.52
C PRO A 216 -13.17 -24.14 31.25
N VAL A 217 -12.30 -23.13 31.13
CA VAL A 217 -12.19 -22.34 29.89
C VAL A 217 -11.76 -23.21 28.71
N LEU A 218 -10.82 -24.14 28.90
CA LEU A 218 -10.40 -25.05 27.84
C LEU A 218 -11.56 -25.96 27.36
N LYS A 219 -12.32 -26.53 28.30
CA LYS A 219 -13.51 -27.35 28.03
C LYS A 219 -14.57 -26.52 27.29
N LEU A 220 -14.85 -25.31 27.76
CA LEU A 220 -15.84 -24.40 27.18
C LEU A 220 -15.42 -23.92 25.78
N THR A 221 -14.13 -23.67 25.56
CA THR A 221 -13.59 -23.30 24.23
C THR A 221 -13.90 -24.39 23.21
N ARG A 222 -13.60 -25.67 23.54
CA ARG A 222 -13.92 -26.81 22.67
C ARG A 222 -15.42 -26.93 22.43
N LYS A 223 -16.24 -26.75 23.47
CA LYS A 223 -17.71 -26.81 23.38
C LYS A 223 -18.22 -25.75 22.41
N LEU A 224 -17.84 -24.48 22.57
CA LEU A 224 -18.24 -23.40 21.68
C LEU A 224 -17.85 -23.67 20.21
N LEU A 225 -16.60 -24.06 19.97
CA LEU A 225 -16.13 -24.32 18.60
C LEU A 225 -16.85 -25.49 17.94
N LYS A 226 -17.22 -26.54 18.70
CA LYS A 226 -18.06 -27.65 18.22
C LYS A 226 -19.50 -27.20 17.92
N GLY A 227 -20.02 -26.22 18.66
CA GLY A 227 -21.36 -25.67 18.46
C GLY A 227 -21.46 -24.71 17.28
N ASN A 228 -20.38 -24.00 16.95
CA ASN A 228 -20.36 -22.98 15.90
C ASN A 228 -20.91 -23.45 14.55
N PRO A 229 -20.57 -24.64 14.01
CA PRO A 229 -21.14 -25.12 12.75
C PRO A 229 -22.66 -25.29 12.81
N LYS A 230 -23.19 -25.81 13.93
CA LYS A 230 -24.64 -25.99 14.11
C LYS A 230 -25.37 -24.64 14.16
N VAL A 231 -24.83 -23.68 14.92
CA VAL A 231 -25.37 -22.32 14.98
C VAL A 231 -25.29 -21.66 13.60
N ALA A 232 -24.16 -21.80 12.89
CA ALA A 232 -23.97 -21.24 11.56
C ALA A 232 -24.97 -21.81 10.54
N GLN A 233 -25.25 -23.11 10.61
CA GLN A 233 -26.26 -23.77 9.78
C GLN A 233 -27.67 -23.23 10.06
N MET A 234 -28.06 -23.14 11.33
CA MET A 234 -29.33 -22.54 11.75
C MET A 234 -29.47 -21.09 11.26
N LEU A 235 -28.43 -20.26 11.43
CA LEU A 235 -28.43 -18.88 10.96
C LEU A 235 -28.50 -18.77 9.43
N LYS A 236 -27.86 -19.71 8.71
CA LYS A 236 -27.96 -19.78 7.24
C LYS A 236 -29.39 -20.04 6.79
N GLN A 237 -30.09 -20.97 7.44
CA GLN A 237 -31.50 -21.28 7.15
C GLN A 237 -32.41 -20.09 7.48
N ARG A 238 -32.24 -19.45 8.64
CA ARG A 238 -32.97 -18.22 9.01
C ARG A 238 -32.80 -17.12 7.97
N ARG A 239 -31.56 -16.88 7.51
CA ARG A 239 -31.29 -15.89 6.46
C ARG A 239 -31.91 -16.26 5.12
N GLN A 240 -31.96 -17.53 4.75
CA GLN A 240 -32.64 -17.98 3.53
C GLN A 240 -34.15 -17.76 3.61
N ARG A 241 -34.77 -18.05 4.76
CA ARG A 241 -36.19 -17.75 4.99
C ARG A 241 -36.47 -16.25 4.95
N ALA A 242 -35.67 -15.43 5.62
CA ALA A 242 -35.81 -13.96 5.58
C ALA A 242 -35.53 -13.34 4.19
N LYS A 243 -34.91 -14.09 3.26
CA LYS A 243 -34.81 -13.70 1.84
C LYS A 243 -36.08 -14.06 1.07
N ALA A 244 -36.70 -15.19 1.38
CA ALA A 244 -37.94 -15.64 0.76
C ALA A 244 -39.17 -14.86 1.25
N ASP A 245 -39.16 -14.46 2.52
CA ASP A 245 -40.20 -13.66 3.15
C ASP A 245 -39.59 -12.39 3.79
N PRO A 246 -39.67 -11.23 3.09
CA PRO A 246 -39.18 -9.96 3.60
C PRO A 246 -39.88 -9.48 4.88
N SER A 247 -41.08 -9.96 5.20
CA SER A 247 -41.81 -9.55 6.41
C SER A 247 -41.13 -10.02 7.70
N LEU A 248 -40.29 -11.07 7.61
CA LEU A 248 -39.49 -11.59 8.71
C LEU A 248 -38.25 -10.73 9.02
N LYS A 249 -37.90 -9.78 8.15
CA LYS A 249 -36.75 -8.88 8.39
C LYS A 249 -37.14 -7.80 9.37
N VAL A 250 -36.39 -7.71 10.46
CA VAL A 250 -36.57 -6.67 11.46
C VAL A 250 -35.58 -5.53 11.19
N GLU A 251 -36.10 -4.32 11.04
CA GLU A 251 -35.25 -3.14 10.97
C GLU A 251 -34.58 -2.91 12.33
N ILE A 252 -33.25 -2.92 12.35
CA ILE A 252 -32.48 -2.71 13.58
C ILE A 252 -32.42 -1.21 13.89
N PRO A 253 -32.89 -0.73 15.06
CA PRO A 253 -32.78 0.68 15.43
C PRO A 253 -31.32 1.15 15.53
N VAL A 254 -31.05 2.42 15.22
CA VAL A 254 -29.68 2.98 15.22
C VAL A 254 -29.06 2.92 16.62
N GLU A 255 -29.85 3.16 17.66
CA GLU A 255 -29.43 3.06 19.06
C GLU A 255 -28.84 1.67 19.36
N LEU A 256 -29.48 0.63 18.82
CA LEU A 256 -29.06 -0.76 18.99
C LEU A 256 -27.74 -1.04 18.25
N GLU A 257 -27.51 -0.41 17.09
CA GLU A 257 -26.25 -0.48 16.35
C GLU A 257 -25.11 0.17 17.13
N VAL A 258 -25.36 1.35 17.72
CA VAL A 258 -24.38 2.07 18.55
C VAL A 258 -23.99 1.27 19.78
N GLU A 259 -24.97 0.71 20.49
CA GLU A 259 -24.72 -0.21 21.61
C GLU A 259 -23.90 -1.43 21.17
N GLY A 260 -24.24 -2.00 20.01
CA GLY A 260 -23.51 -3.12 19.41
C GLY A 260 -22.05 -2.76 19.12
N PHE A 261 -21.81 -1.55 18.60
CA PHE A 261 -20.49 -1.03 18.27
C PHE A 261 -19.64 -0.90 19.54
N GLN A 262 -20.19 -0.23 20.56
CA GLN A 262 -19.52 -0.02 21.85
C GLN A 262 -19.19 -1.37 22.53
N ARG A 263 -20.12 -2.33 22.49
CA ARG A 263 -19.90 -3.69 23.00
C ARG A 263 -18.76 -4.40 22.27
N MET A 264 -18.76 -4.38 20.93
CA MET A 264 -17.73 -5.02 20.13
C MET A 264 -16.35 -4.40 20.38
N GLU A 265 -16.30 -3.07 20.52
CA GLU A 265 -15.07 -2.36 20.85
C GLU A 265 -14.53 -2.79 22.23
N GLN A 266 -15.38 -2.88 23.25
CA GLN A 266 -14.99 -3.35 24.58
C GLN A 266 -14.51 -4.81 24.59
N LEU A 267 -15.16 -5.68 23.81
CA LEU A 267 -14.71 -7.07 23.63
C LEU A 267 -13.30 -7.12 23.04
N GLN A 268 -13.00 -6.26 22.06
CA GLN A 268 -11.69 -6.17 21.41
C GLN A 268 -10.60 -5.54 22.32
N ARG A 269 -10.93 -4.61 23.22
CA ARG A 269 -9.96 -3.90 24.07
C ARG A 269 -9.17 -4.83 24.99
N GLY A 270 -7.83 -4.90 24.90
CA GLY A 270 -7.02 -5.62 25.88
C GLY A 270 -7.24 -7.15 25.92
N LEU A 271 -7.67 -7.76 24.81
CA LEU A 271 -7.72 -9.23 24.64
C LEU A 271 -6.37 -9.91 24.92
N VAL A 272 -5.28 -9.15 24.79
CA VAL A 272 -3.93 -9.65 24.69
C VAL A 272 -3.06 -8.91 25.72
N GLY A 273 -2.95 -9.48 26.92
CA GLY A 273 -2.12 -8.93 28.00
C GLY A 273 -0.63 -8.93 27.65
N ARG A 274 0.19 -8.17 28.40
CA ARG A 274 1.64 -8.02 28.14
C ARG A 274 2.39 -9.37 28.06
N LYS A 275 2.14 -10.27 29.02
CA LYS A 275 2.75 -11.61 29.05
C LYS A 275 2.39 -12.44 27.80
N PHE A 276 1.14 -12.33 27.34
CA PHE A 276 0.69 -13.04 26.16
C PHE A 276 1.26 -12.43 24.88
N ARG A 277 1.31 -11.09 24.75
CA ARG A 277 1.99 -10.43 23.64
C ARG A 277 3.44 -10.86 23.52
N MET A 278 4.14 -10.98 24.66
CA MET A 278 5.52 -11.48 24.71
C MET A 278 5.60 -12.95 24.26
N LEU A 279 4.69 -13.82 24.72
CA LEU A 279 4.65 -15.22 24.27
C LEU A 279 4.43 -15.32 22.76
N VAL A 280 3.46 -14.59 22.21
CA VAL A 280 3.18 -14.60 20.78
C VAL A 280 4.36 -14.02 20.00
N LEU A 281 5.00 -12.95 20.48
CA LEU A 281 6.22 -12.43 19.87
C LEU A 281 7.30 -13.52 19.78
N LEU A 282 7.62 -14.19 20.90
CA LEU A 282 8.63 -15.26 20.94
C LEU A 282 8.29 -16.42 19.99
N LEU A 283 7.03 -16.86 20.00
CA LEU A 283 6.56 -17.93 19.13
C LEU A 283 6.60 -17.51 17.65
N SER A 284 6.24 -16.26 17.36
CA SER A 284 6.27 -15.68 16.02
C SER A 284 7.70 -15.54 15.48
N VAL A 285 8.65 -15.13 16.33
CA VAL A 285 10.09 -15.07 16.02
C VAL A 285 10.64 -16.46 15.76
N GLY A 286 10.29 -17.46 16.58
CA GLY A 286 10.73 -18.84 16.39
C GLY A 286 10.21 -19.45 15.08
N LEU A 287 8.92 -19.26 14.78
CA LEU A 287 8.32 -19.67 13.51
C LEU A 287 8.96 -18.95 12.31
N PHE A 288 9.18 -17.64 12.43
CA PHE A 288 9.83 -16.85 11.41
C PHE A 288 11.26 -17.35 11.15
N ALA A 289 12.06 -17.52 12.20
CA ALA A 289 13.42 -18.04 12.12
C ALA A 289 13.45 -19.42 11.44
N ALA A 290 12.60 -20.35 11.87
CA ALA A 290 12.50 -21.68 11.27
C ALA A 290 12.11 -21.61 9.77
N SER A 291 11.14 -20.77 9.42
CA SER A 291 10.71 -20.57 8.03
C SER A 291 11.79 -19.93 7.16
N PHE A 292 12.57 -19.01 7.73
CA PHE A 292 13.62 -18.29 7.04
C PHE A 292 14.83 -19.19 6.80
N THR A 293 15.26 -19.97 7.81
CA THR A 293 16.37 -20.92 7.67
C THR A 293 16.06 -22.09 6.72
N ALA A 294 14.79 -22.32 6.41
CA ALA A 294 14.40 -23.30 5.38
C ALA A 294 14.65 -22.78 3.96
N LEU A 295 14.77 -21.47 3.76
CA LEU A 295 14.93 -20.82 2.45
C LEU A 295 16.30 -20.14 2.29
N PHE A 296 16.93 -19.73 3.40
CA PHE A 296 18.15 -18.94 3.41
C PHE A 296 19.16 -19.50 4.42
N LYS A 297 20.44 -19.16 4.23
CA LYS A 297 21.52 -19.55 5.15
C LYS A 297 21.33 -18.92 6.53
N SER A 298 21.77 -19.63 7.58
CA SER A 298 21.57 -19.25 8.98
C SER A 298 22.21 -17.92 9.37
N TYR A 299 23.37 -17.54 8.79
CA TYR A 299 24.01 -16.26 9.14
C TYR A 299 23.25 -15.03 8.60
N HIS A 300 22.55 -15.15 7.46
CA HIS A 300 21.69 -14.08 6.94
C HIS A 300 20.48 -13.84 7.83
N LEU A 301 20.05 -14.82 8.64
CA LEU A 301 18.94 -14.65 9.57
C LEU A 301 19.25 -13.56 10.60
N ALA A 302 20.47 -13.55 11.15
CA ALA A 302 20.87 -12.57 12.16
C ALA A 302 20.84 -11.14 11.59
N ILE A 303 21.39 -10.97 10.39
CA ILE A 303 21.38 -9.69 9.66
C ILE A 303 19.94 -9.25 9.38
N PHE A 304 19.12 -10.14 8.79
CA PHE A 304 17.73 -9.83 8.44
C PHE A 304 16.89 -9.48 9.67
N MET A 305 17.04 -10.23 10.76
CA MET A 305 16.37 -9.92 12.04
C MET A 305 16.81 -8.56 12.58
N GLY A 306 18.09 -8.21 12.50
CA GLY A 306 18.60 -6.89 12.89
C GLY A 306 17.97 -5.76 12.08
N VAL A 307 17.91 -5.91 10.75
CA VAL A 307 17.28 -4.92 9.85
C VAL A 307 15.79 -4.76 10.16
N LEU A 308 15.07 -5.88 10.30
CA LEU A 308 13.63 -5.88 10.55
C LEU A 308 13.29 -5.31 11.93
N THR A 309 14.10 -5.59 12.94
CA THR A 309 13.91 -5.03 14.29
C THR A 309 14.16 -3.53 14.32
N LEU A 310 15.12 -3.02 13.53
CA LEU A 310 15.31 -1.57 13.37
C LEU A 310 14.09 -0.93 12.71
N HIS A 311 13.58 -1.52 11.63
CA HIS A 311 12.40 -1.05 10.91
C HIS A 311 11.14 -1.04 11.81
N GLU A 312 10.75 -2.19 12.36
CA GLU A 312 9.57 -2.27 13.22
C GLU A 312 9.74 -1.53 14.56
N GLY A 313 10.98 -1.47 15.06
CA GLY A 313 11.35 -0.69 16.23
C GLY A 313 11.09 0.80 16.04
N GLY A 314 11.38 1.31 14.84
CA GLY A 314 11.06 2.68 14.44
C GLY A 314 9.56 3.00 14.55
N HIS A 315 8.69 2.14 14.00
CA HIS A 315 7.24 2.27 14.17
C HIS A 315 6.82 2.24 15.63
N LEU A 316 7.34 1.30 16.42
CA LEU A 316 6.99 1.16 17.84
C LEU A 316 7.39 2.40 18.66
N LEU A 317 8.58 2.94 18.42
CA LEU A 317 9.08 4.13 19.10
C LEU A 317 8.22 5.35 18.76
N ALA A 318 7.90 5.55 17.48
CA ALA A 318 7.03 6.64 17.05
C ALA A 318 5.62 6.51 17.64
N MET A 319 5.04 5.31 17.61
CA MET A 319 3.73 5.03 18.23
C MET A 319 3.73 5.39 19.72
N LYS A 320 4.75 4.93 20.48
CA LYS A 320 4.88 5.27 21.91
C LYS A 320 5.05 6.75 22.15
N ALA A 321 5.89 7.43 21.36
CA ALA A 321 6.12 8.87 21.46
C ALA A 321 4.82 9.68 21.26
N PHE A 322 3.93 9.22 20.39
CA PHE A 322 2.62 9.85 20.18
C PHE A 322 1.50 9.34 21.10
N GLY A 323 1.83 8.52 22.10
CA GLY A 323 0.89 8.05 23.12
C GLY A 323 -0.03 6.91 22.68
N TYR A 324 0.33 6.15 21.65
CA TYR A 324 -0.40 4.92 21.32
C TYR A 324 -0.22 3.89 22.43
N GLN A 325 -1.31 3.20 22.76
CA GLN A 325 -1.33 2.18 23.79
C GLN A 325 -1.25 0.78 23.18
N ASP A 326 -0.95 -0.21 24.01
CA ASP A 326 -0.93 -1.61 23.61
C ASP A 326 -0.10 -1.94 22.35
N THR A 327 1.02 -1.26 22.17
CA THR A 327 1.95 -1.52 21.06
C THR A 327 2.52 -2.94 21.13
N SER A 328 2.62 -3.62 19.99
CA SER A 328 3.18 -4.97 19.83
C SER A 328 3.80 -5.13 18.44
N VAL A 329 4.82 -5.98 18.34
CA VAL A 329 5.36 -6.46 17.06
C VAL A 329 5.07 -7.95 16.95
N PHE A 330 4.74 -8.38 15.75
CA PHE A 330 4.54 -9.77 15.40
C PHE A 330 5.37 -10.11 14.18
N PHE A 331 6.05 -11.24 14.20
CA PHE A 331 6.76 -11.76 13.04
C PHE A 331 5.84 -12.70 12.27
N VAL A 332 5.60 -12.41 11.01
CA VAL A 332 4.74 -13.21 10.16
C VAL A 332 5.65 -14.12 9.34
N PRO A 333 5.52 -15.45 9.43
CA PRO A 333 6.34 -16.39 8.66
C PRO A 333 6.32 -16.01 7.18
N PHE A 334 7.50 -15.99 6.56
CA PHE A 334 7.73 -15.58 5.16
C PHE A 334 7.40 -14.13 4.80
N PHE A 335 6.73 -13.38 5.66
CA PHE A 335 6.15 -12.07 5.36
C PHE A 335 6.79 -10.89 6.10
N GLY A 336 7.75 -11.16 6.99
CA GLY A 336 8.48 -10.14 7.74
C GLY A 336 7.88 -9.91 9.12
N ALA A 337 7.77 -8.67 9.56
CA ALA A 337 7.18 -8.33 10.83
C ALA A 337 6.16 -7.19 10.67
N LEU A 338 5.37 -6.97 11.72
CA LEU A 338 4.33 -5.97 11.73
C LEU A 338 4.19 -5.37 13.12
N ALA A 339 4.49 -4.08 13.22
CA ALA A 339 4.14 -3.25 14.36
C ALA A 339 2.64 -2.93 14.35
N THR A 340 2.02 -3.12 15.50
CA THR A 340 0.60 -2.94 15.75
C THR A 340 0.42 -2.18 17.06
N ALA A 341 -0.66 -1.43 17.17
CA ALA A 341 -1.00 -0.76 18.42
C ALA A 341 -2.51 -0.62 18.56
N ARG A 342 -2.97 -0.39 19.79
CA ARG A 342 -4.34 0.09 20.00
C ARG A 342 -4.46 1.46 19.36
N GLN A 343 -5.37 1.54 18.40
CA GLN A 343 -5.59 2.74 17.61
C GLN A 343 -6.00 3.92 18.51
N LYS A 344 -5.43 5.08 18.18
CA LYS A 344 -5.68 6.37 18.82
C LYS A 344 -6.71 7.14 17.97
N GLU A 345 -7.88 7.46 18.54
CA GLU A 345 -9.01 8.05 17.82
C GLU A 345 -8.77 9.50 17.38
N ASP A 346 -7.94 10.23 18.12
CA ASP A 346 -7.54 11.62 17.88
C ASP A 346 -6.22 11.73 17.11
N ALA A 347 -5.70 10.63 16.54
CA ALA A 347 -4.46 10.65 15.79
C ALA A 347 -4.55 11.58 14.57
N THR A 348 -3.66 12.58 14.54
CA THR A 348 -3.59 13.56 13.45
C THR A 348 -3.00 12.96 12.18
N LEU A 349 -3.23 13.60 11.03
CA LEU A 349 -2.65 13.18 9.76
C LEU A 349 -1.11 13.13 9.82
N SER A 350 -0.48 14.15 10.41
CA SER A 350 0.97 14.22 10.56
C SER A 350 1.52 13.09 11.44
N GLN A 351 0.87 12.78 12.57
CA GLN A 351 1.27 11.65 13.42
C GLN A 351 1.24 10.33 12.66
N LYS A 352 0.18 10.08 11.88
CA LYS A 352 0.07 8.85 11.06
C LYS A 352 1.19 8.77 10.01
N VAL A 353 1.49 9.87 9.32
CA VAL A 353 2.57 9.91 8.32
C VAL A 353 3.95 9.71 8.97
N VAL A 354 4.23 10.38 10.09
CA VAL A 354 5.50 10.21 10.81
C VAL A 354 5.66 8.78 11.31
N ILE A 355 4.61 8.16 11.83
CA ILE A 355 4.66 6.74 12.25
C ILE A 355 4.99 5.85 11.05
N SER A 356 4.36 6.05 9.89
CA SER A 356 4.65 5.26 8.69
C SER A 356 6.07 5.47 8.17
N LEU A 357 6.64 6.68 8.30
CA LEU A 357 8.01 6.98 7.89
C LEU A 357 9.07 6.51 8.89
N ALA A 358 8.71 6.41 10.17
CA ALA A 358 9.65 6.05 11.24
C ALA A 358 10.20 4.63 11.12
N GLY A 359 9.52 3.74 10.42
CA GLY A 359 10.05 2.41 10.10
C GLY A 359 11.16 2.46 9.05
N PRO A 360 10.89 2.90 7.82
CA PRO A 360 11.87 2.87 6.75
C PRO A 360 13.02 3.86 6.90
N LEU A 361 12.78 5.10 7.34
CA LEU A 361 13.79 6.16 7.27
C LEU A 361 15.07 5.89 8.07
N PRO A 362 15.03 5.49 9.36
CA PRO A 362 16.25 5.28 10.13
C PRO A 362 17.15 4.20 9.52
N GLY A 363 16.54 3.10 9.07
CA GLY A 363 17.27 2.01 8.43
C GLY A 363 17.85 2.41 7.07
N LEU A 364 17.10 3.19 6.28
CA LEU A 364 17.57 3.69 4.99
C LEU A 364 18.77 4.65 5.16
N ILE A 365 18.68 5.61 6.09
CA ILE A 365 19.77 6.56 6.39
C ILE A 365 21.02 5.81 6.86
N LEU A 366 20.87 4.88 7.80
CA LEU A 366 21.98 4.06 8.30
C LEU A 366 22.61 3.22 7.18
N GLY A 367 21.78 2.57 6.35
CA GLY A 367 22.25 1.76 5.23
C GLY A 367 23.05 2.57 4.22
N ILE A 368 22.54 3.74 3.81
CA ILE A 368 23.26 4.64 2.88
C ILE A 368 24.58 5.12 3.49
N ALA A 369 24.58 5.54 4.76
CA ALA A 369 25.79 5.97 5.44
C ALA A 369 26.85 4.86 5.51
N CYS A 370 26.44 3.64 5.85
CA CYS A 370 27.33 2.48 5.86
C CYS A 370 27.85 2.14 4.46
N ALA A 371 27.00 2.21 3.42
CA ALA A 371 27.39 1.94 2.05
C ALA A 371 28.48 2.91 1.57
N ILE A 372 28.27 4.21 1.80
CA ILE A 372 29.22 5.27 1.44
C ILE A 372 30.53 5.10 2.21
N ALA A 373 30.47 4.87 3.52
CA ALA A 373 31.66 4.63 4.34
C ALA A 373 32.43 3.39 3.86
N SER A 374 31.72 2.35 3.40
CA SER A 374 32.33 1.09 2.95
C SER A 374 32.97 1.13 1.56
N HIS A 375 32.72 2.17 0.76
CA HIS A 375 33.14 2.21 -0.64
C HIS A 375 34.67 2.26 -0.83
N ASN A 376 35.40 2.87 0.10
CA ASN A 376 36.85 3.13 -0.03
C ASN A 376 37.73 2.37 0.99
N ASN A 377 37.14 1.54 1.85
CA ASN A 377 37.82 0.88 2.96
C ASN A 377 37.59 -0.64 2.91
N THR A 378 38.57 -1.43 3.33
CA THR A 378 38.46 -2.90 3.53
C THR A 378 37.59 -3.22 4.75
N TYR A 379 36.27 -3.04 4.64
CA TYR A 379 35.33 -3.53 5.63
C TYR A 379 35.03 -5.02 5.41
N PRO A 380 34.68 -5.77 6.48
CA PRO A 380 34.21 -7.13 6.36
C PRO A 380 32.94 -7.24 5.48
N ASP A 381 32.82 -8.33 4.71
CA ASP A 381 31.71 -8.54 3.76
C ASP A 381 30.31 -8.40 4.40
N TRP A 382 30.16 -8.80 5.66
CA TRP A 382 28.88 -8.71 6.37
C TRP A 382 28.40 -7.26 6.54
N VAL A 383 29.30 -6.28 6.63
CA VAL A 383 28.93 -4.84 6.74
C VAL A 383 28.28 -4.37 5.45
N ARG A 384 28.83 -4.79 4.30
CA ARG A 384 28.27 -4.51 2.98
C ARG A 384 26.92 -5.20 2.80
N GLU A 385 26.77 -6.46 3.24
CA GLU A 385 25.49 -7.17 3.22
C GLU A 385 24.42 -6.47 4.08
N VAL A 386 24.76 -6.08 5.32
CA VAL A 386 23.85 -5.33 6.21
C VAL A 386 23.44 -4.01 5.58
N SER A 387 24.40 -3.27 5.04
CA SER A 387 24.19 -1.99 4.36
C SER A 387 23.19 -2.11 3.21
N TRP A 388 23.40 -3.06 2.30
CA TRP A 388 22.50 -3.26 1.17
C TRP A 388 21.13 -3.76 1.60
N MET A 389 21.06 -4.64 2.61
CA MET A 389 19.78 -5.11 3.12
C MET A 389 18.97 -3.98 3.79
N LEU A 390 19.64 -3.09 4.54
CA LEU A 390 19.04 -1.87 5.10
C LEU A 390 18.50 -0.97 3.99
N ILE A 391 19.26 -0.73 2.92
CA ILE A 391 18.81 0.09 1.80
C ILE A 391 17.62 -0.57 1.10
N SER A 392 17.75 -1.82 0.66
CA SER A 392 16.74 -2.50 -0.16
C SER A 392 15.41 -2.64 0.57
N LEU A 393 15.42 -3.13 1.83
CA LEU A 393 14.17 -3.35 2.57
C LEU A 393 13.44 -2.03 2.85
N ASN A 394 14.17 -1.00 3.28
CA ASN A 394 13.56 0.26 3.67
C ASN A 394 13.15 1.11 2.46
N LEU A 395 13.92 1.11 1.38
CA LEU A 395 13.56 1.79 0.14
C LEU A 395 12.35 1.11 -0.52
N PHE A 396 12.29 -0.22 -0.51
CA PHE A 396 11.13 -0.97 -0.99
C PHE A 396 9.88 -0.60 -0.18
N ASN A 397 9.96 -0.61 1.16
CA ASN A 397 8.83 -0.21 2.01
C ASN A 397 8.41 1.25 1.83
N LEU A 398 9.30 2.12 1.36
CA LEU A 398 9.00 3.53 1.07
C LEU A 398 8.33 3.74 -0.30
N LEU A 399 8.21 2.71 -1.15
CA LEU A 399 7.52 2.83 -2.43
C LEU A 399 6.03 3.14 -2.23
N PRO A 400 5.42 3.96 -3.11
CA PRO A 400 3.98 4.27 -3.06
C PRO A 400 3.16 3.09 -3.60
N ILE A 401 3.22 1.94 -2.92
CA ILE A 401 2.51 0.71 -3.29
C ILE A 401 1.82 0.18 -2.03
N TYR A 402 0.50 0.03 -2.07
CA TYR A 402 -0.22 -0.59 -0.96
C TYR A 402 0.09 -2.10 -0.91
N PRO A 403 0.45 -2.69 0.25
CA PRO A 403 0.26 -2.20 1.62
C PRO A 403 1.56 -1.72 2.29
N LEU A 404 2.60 -1.41 1.53
CA LEU A 404 3.88 -0.89 2.03
C LEU A 404 3.68 0.47 2.71
N ASP A 405 4.64 0.89 3.53
CA ASP A 405 4.49 2.14 4.30
C ASP A 405 4.37 3.37 3.42
N GLY A 406 5.13 3.45 2.32
CA GLY A 406 4.97 4.50 1.32
C GLY A 406 3.59 4.48 0.67
N GLY A 407 3.02 3.29 0.45
CA GLY A 407 1.63 3.11 0.01
C GLY A 407 0.61 3.60 1.04
N LYS A 408 0.83 3.34 2.33
CA LYS A 408 -0.02 3.88 3.42
C LYS A 408 0.08 5.40 3.49
N VAL A 409 1.28 5.97 3.34
CA VAL A 409 1.49 7.42 3.29
C VAL A 409 0.78 8.03 2.07
N ALA A 410 0.90 7.42 0.89
CA ALA A 410 0.19 7.85 -0.31
C ALA A 410 -1.33 7.80 -0.13
N ASP A 411 -1.89 6.72 0.47
CA ASP A 411 -3.32 6.63 0.80
C ASP A 411 -3.77 7.77 1.72
N LEU A 412 -3.00 8.03 2.78
CA LEU A 412 -3.29 9.10 3.73
C LEU A 412 -3.22 10.50 3.10
N LEU A 413 -2.24 10.76 2.24
CA LEU A 413 -1.98 12.10 1.71
C LEU A 413 -2.81 12.43 0.47
N LEU A 414 -2.86 11.51 -0.49
CA LEU A 414 -3.43 11.75 -1.81
C LEU A 414 -4.87 11.25 -1.92
N PHE A 415 -5.14 10.07 -1.37
CA PHE A 415 -6.40 9.36 -1.64
C PHE A 415 -7.45 9.49 -0.54
N SER A 416 -7.05 9.92 0.66
CA SER A 416 -8.00 10.07 1.78
C SER A 416 -9.11 11.08 1.53
N LYS A 417 -8.94 12.08 0.65
CA LYS A 417 -10.02 13.03 0.27
C LYS A 417 -10.92 12.52 -0.86
N ILE A 418 -10.46 11.54 -1.64
CA ILE A 418 -11.17 10.98 -2.80
C ILE A 418 -11.19 9.46 -2.62
N PRO A 419 -12.13 8.92 -1.82
CA PRO A 419 -12.04 7.54 -1.34
C PRO A 419 -11.96 6.48 -2.46
N TYR A 420 -12.61 6.70 -3.60
CA TYR A 420 -12.55 5.79 -4.76
C TYR A 420 -11.17 5.71 -5.40
N LEU A 421 -10.41 6.80 -5.38
CA LEU A 421 -9.04 6.80 -5.91
C LEU A 421 -8.12 5.91 -5.07
N GLY A 422 -8.38 5.79 -3.76
CA GLY A 422 -7.68 4.84 -2.89
C GLY A 422 -7.95 3.39 -3.25
N VAL A 423 -9.16 3.06 -3.72
CA VAL A 423 -9.49 1.70 -4.20
C VAL A 423 -8.75 1.39 -5.49
N ILE A 424 -8.74 2.35 -6.43
CA ILE A 424 -7.98 2.24 -7.68
C ILE A 424 -6.49 2.04 -7.39
N PHE A 425 -5.93 2.83 -6.48
CA PHE A 425 -4.54 2.72 -6.05
C PHE A 425 -4.20 1.35 -5.46
N LYS A 426 -5.08 0.78 -4.62
CA LYS A 426 -4.92 -0.61 -4.15
C LYS A 426 -4.96 -1.61 -5.30
N GLY A 427 -5.83 -1.41 -6.29
CA GLY A 427 -5.90 -2.23 -7.50
C GLY A 427 -4.60 -2.22 -8.30
N PHE A 428 -3.99 -1.04 -8.49
CA PHE A 428 -2.66 -0.92 -9.09
C PHE A 428 -1.59 -1.67 -8.28
N GLY A 429 -1.63 -1.57 -6.94
CA GLY A 429 -0.73 -2.32 -6.07
C GLY A 429 -0.86 -3.84 -6.24
N VAL A 430 -2.09 -4.35 -6.37
CA VAL A 430 -2.34 -5.77 -6.66
C VAL A 430 -1.76 -6.17 -8.01
N ALA A 431 -2.01 -5.38 -9.07
CA ALA A 431 -1.50 -5.68 -10.41
C ALA A 431 0.05 -5.68 -10.44
N PHE A 432 0.67 -4.70 -9.79
CA PHE A 432 2.11 -4.60 -9.67
C PHE A 432 2.72 -5.79 -8.92
N LEU A 433 2.17 -6.13 -7.75
CA LEU A 433 2.63 -7.28 -6.96
C LEU A 433 2.38 -8.62 -7.67
N ALA A 434 1.29 -8.75 -8.42
CA ALA A 434 1.00 -9.94 -9.22
C ALA A 434 2.01 -10.09 -10.37
N LEU A 435 2.38 -8.99 -11.03
CA LEU A 435 3.39 -8.99 -12.10
C LEU A 435 4.78 -9.36 -11.58
N LEU A 436 5.20 -8.79 -10.45
CA LEU A 436 6.41 -9.24 -9.75
C LEU A 436 6.28 -10.69 -9.25
N GLY A 437 5.05 -11.11 -8.92
CA GLY A 437 4.69 -12.45 -8.51
C GLY A 437 4.98 -13.54 -9.56
N LEU A 438 5.08 -13.18 -10.83
CA LEU A 438 5.53 -14.08 -11.90
C LEU A 438 6.98 -14.56 -11.70
N LEU A 439 7.81 -13.70 -11.09
CA LEU A 439 9.20 -14.03 -10.75
C LEU A 439 9.34 -14.54 -9.31
N GLN A 440 8.47 -14.09 -8.40
CA GLN A 440 8.54 -14.39 -6.97
C GLN A 440 7.16 -14.82 -6.43
N PRO A 441 6.86 -16.13 -6.34
CA PRO A 441 5.52 -16.64 -6.00
C PRO A 441 4.91 -16.11 -4.70
N ILE A 442 5.74 -15.70 -3.73
CA ILE A 442 5.27 -15.10 -2.48
C ILE A 442 4.56 -13.75 -2.68
N LEU A 443 4.96 -12.97 -3.68
CA LEU A 443 4.31 -11.70 -4.02
C LEU A 443 2.93 -11.91 -4.64
N LEU A 444 2.72 -13.05 -5.32
CA LEU A 444 1.40 -13.44 -5.83
C LEU A 444 0.42 -13.73 -4.68
N LEU A 445 0.88 -14.37 -3.60
CA LEU A 445 0.09 -14.59 -2.41
C LEU A 445 -0.29 -13.27 -1.73
N PHE A 446 0.63 -12.30 -1.65
CA PHE A 446 0.32 -10.92 -1.21
C PHE A 446 -0.75 -10.27 -2.09
N ALA A 447 -0.58 -10.34 -3.42
CA ALA A 447 -1.54 -9.77 -4.36
C ALA A 447 -2.95 -10.35 -4.15
N LEU A 448 -3.07 -11.67 -3.95
CA LEU A 448 -4.35 -12.35 -3.66
C LEU A 448 -4.97 -11.89 -2.33
N LEU A 449 -4.16 -11.79 -1.26
CA LEU A 449 -4.64 -11.32 0.04
C LEU A 449 -5.16 -9.88 -0.03
N ILE A 450 -4.48 -9.00 -0.76
CA ILE A 450 -4.92 -7.61 -0.96
C ILE A 450 -6.15 -7.57 -1.86
N ALA A 451 -6.19 -8.33 -2.95
CA ALA A 451 -7.33 -8.42 -3.87
C ALA A 451 -8.61 -8.82 -3.12
N TRP A 452 -8.52 -9.76 -2.17
CA TRP A 452 -9.62 -10.17 -1.32
C TRP A 452 -10.24 -9.01 -0.51
N THR A 453 -9.47 -7.95 -0.23
CA THR A 453 -9.94 -6.76 0.52
C THR A 453 -10.58 -5.68 -0.36
N ILE A 454 -10.46 -5.76 -1.69
CA ILE A 454 -10.95 -4.73 -2.62
C ILE A 454 -12.47 -4.52 -2.51
N PRO A 455 -13.34 -5.55 -2.46
CA PRO A 455 -14.78 -5.34 -2.35
C PRO A 455 -15.18 -4.57 -1.08
N ASN A 456 -14.52 -4.87 0.05
CA ASN A 456 -14.72 -4.11 1.28
C ASN A 456 -14.16 -2.69 1.21
N SER A 457 -13.03 -2.50 0.51
CA SER A 457 -12.47 -1.16 0.27
C SER A 457 -13.41 -0.31 -0.59
N PHE A 458 -14.11 -0.89 -1.57
CA PHE A 458 -15.12 -0.19 -2.36
C PHE A 458 -16.33 0.25 -1.51
N ARG A 459 -16.83 -0.64 -0.64
CA ARG A 459 -17.90 -0.29 0.31
C ARG A 459 -17.47 0.82 1.28
N SER A 460 -16.25 0.73 1.81
CA SER A 460 -15.65 1.78 2.64
C SER A 460 -15.54 3.09 1.87
N ALA A 461 -15.10 3.07 0.61
CA ALA A 461 -15.01 4.26 -0.21
C ALA A 461 -16.36 4.93 -0.45
N GLN A 462 -17.39 4.15 -0.78
CA GLN A 462 -18.76 4.65 -0.96
C GLN A 462 -19.31 5.25 0.34
N ALA A 463 -19.14 4.55 1.47
CA ALA A 463 -19.57 5.03 2.77
C ALA A 463 -18.85 6.32 3.18
N ASN A 464 -17.52 6.36 3.02
CA ASN A 464 -16.72 7.54 3.33
C ASN A 464 -17.11 8.73 2.44
N ALA A 465 -17.31 8.55 1.13
CA ALA A 465 -17.69 9.63 0.23
C ALA A 465 -19.06 10.25 0.59
N SER A 466 -20.03 9.40 0.93
CA SER A 466 -21.38 9.84 1.35
C SER A 466 -21.34 10.57 2.69
N VAL A 467 -20.63 10.01 3.68
CA VAL A 467 -20.60 10.52 5.05
C VAL A 467 -19.71 11.76 5.17
N GLN A 468 -18.62 11.86 4.40
CA GLN A 468 -17.67 12.99 4.42
C GLN A 468 -18.36 14.33 4.15
N LYS A 469 -19.24 14.42 3.14
CA LYS A 469 -19.94 15.66 2.78
C LYS A 469 -20.79 16.21 3.93
N LYS A 470 -21.41 15.31 4.71
CA LYS A 470 -22.28 15.66 5.84
C LYS A 470 -21.50 15.87 7.15
N LEU A 471 -20.40 15.14 7.37
CA LEU A 471 -19.53 15.32 8.55
C LEU A 471 -18.72 16.62 8.54
N GLN A 472 -18.52 17.24 7.37
CA GLN A 472 -17.82 18.52 7.26
C GLN A 472 -18.64 19.70 7.78
N THR A 473 -19.96 19.64 7.66
CA THR A 473 -20.87 20.74 8.05
C THR A 473 -21.48 20.55 9.44
N ALA A 474 -21.58 19.32 9.93
CA ALA A 474 -22.20 19.02 11.22
C ALA A 474 -21.20 19.10 12.39
N SER A 475 -21.55 19.89 13.42
CA SER A 475 -20.97 19.78 14.75
C SER A 475 -21.64 18.62 15.50
N PHE A 476 -20.84 17.72 16.07
CA PHE A 476 -21.33 16.63 16.92
C PHE A 476 -20.89 16.90 18.34
N GLU A 477 -21.83 16.94 19.28
CA GLU A 477 -21.58 17.20 20.69
C GLU A 477 -20.71 16.11 21.33
N ASN A 478 -20.91 14.86 20.94
CA ASN A 478 -20.19 13.73 21.53
C ASN A 478 -20.00 12.56 20.53
N ARG A 479 -19.29 11.53 20.98
CA ARG A 479 -19.00 10.33 20.17
C ARG A 479 -20.26 9.55 19.81
N GLU A 480 -21.27 9.56 20.67
CA GLU A 480 -22.48 8.77 20.49
C GLU A 480 -23.35 9.34 19.37
N THR A 481 -23.57 10.65 19.35
CA THR A 481 -24.33 11.32 18.28
C THR A 481 -23.64 11.19 16.92
N LEU A 482 -22.30 11.20 16.90
CA LEU A 482 -21.52 10.87 15.70
C LEU A 482 -21.78 9.44 15.22
N LEU A 483 -21.73 8.45 16.13
CA LEU A 483 -21.99 7.06 15.79
C LEU A 483 -23.42 6.85 15.28
N GLN A 484 -24.40 7.50 15.89
CA GLN A 484 -25.80 7.48 15.44
C GLN A 484 -25.92 7.99 14.00
N ALA A 485 -25.32 9.15 13.70
CA ALA A 485 -25.31 9.70 12.34
C ALA A 485 -24.63 8.78 11.32
N ILE A 486 -23.50 8.16 11.70
CA ILE A 486 -22.79 7.21 10.83
C ILE A 486 -23.70 6.02 10.51
N PHE A 487 -24.27 5.35 11.51
CA PHE A 487 -25.12 4.18 11.29
C PHE A 487 -26.41 4.52 10.53
N GLN A 488 -27.00 5.69 10.77
CA GLN A 488 -28.13 6.18 10.00
C GLN A 488 -27.79 6.31 8.51
N HIS A 489 -26.63 6.88 8.17
CA HIS A 489 -26.23 7.01 6.76
C HIS A 489 -25.80 5.68 6.13
N LEU A 490 -25.22 4.75 6.90
CA LEU A 490 -25.00 3.40 6.40
C LEU A 490 -26.33 2.75 5.99
N LYS A 491 -27.42 2.98 6.74
CA LYS A 491 -28.76 2.51 6.33
C LYS A 491 -29.25 3.20 5.05
N GLU A 492 -29.11 4.51 4.93
CA GLU A 492 -29.49 5.28 3.72
C GLU A 492 -28.79 4.73 2.46
N LEU A 493 -27.55 4.24 2.59
CA LEU A 493 -26.78 3.60 1.51
C LEU A 493 -27.21 2.15 1.20
N GLY A 494 -28.24 1.63 1.87
CA GLY A 494 -28.67 0.24 1.73
C GLY A 494 -27.77 -0.75 2.46
N TYR A 495 -26.87 -0.30 3.34
CA TYR A 495 -25.97 -1.19 4.09
C TYR A 495 -26.58 -1.73 5.38
N GLY A 496 -27.86 -1.47 5.65
CA GLY A 496 -28.57 -1.99 6.83
C GLY A 496 -28.58 -3.53 6.91
N ASP A 497 -28.65 -4.19 5.75
CA ASP A 497 -28.71 -5.66 5.64
C ASP A 497 -27.33 -6.36 5.71
N LEU A 498 -26.22 -5.61 5.75
CA LEU A 498 -24.89 -6.20 5.86
C LEU A 498 -24.68 -6.85 7.24
N PRO A 499 -23.86 -7.91 7.33
CA PRO A 499 -23.47 -8.48 8.62
C PRO A 499 -22.92 -7.40 9.56
N PHE A 500 -23.29 -7.46 10.84
CA PHE A 500 -22.90 -6.45 11.82
C PHE A 500 -21.38 -6.20 11.85
N ASN A 501 -20.56 -7.24 11.72
CA ASN A 501 -19.10 -7.09 11.68
C ASN A 501 -18.62 -6.20 10.53
N THR A 502 -19.27 -6.26 9.36
CA THR A 502 -18.96 -5.40 8.22
C THR A 502 -19.36 -3.96 8.52
N ARG A 503 -20.55 -3.76 9.08
CA ARG A 503 -21.06 -2.42 9.45
C ARG A 503 -20.22 -1.78 10.56
N PHE A 504 -19.80 -2.56 11.55
CA PHE A 504 -18.84 -2.18 12.57
C PHE A 504 -17.50 -1.74 11.97
N ALA A 505 -16.95 -2.50 11.02
CA ALA A 505 -15.69 -2.15 10.36
C ALA A 505 -15.80 -0.84 9.55
N LEU A 506 -16.92 -0.64 8.83
CA LEU A 506 -17.20 0.60 8.10
C LEU A 506 -17.33 1.80 9.04
N ALA A 507 -18.13 1.67 10.10
CA ALA A 507 -18.30 2.73 11.09
C ALA A 507 -16.97 3.10 11.76
N LYS A 508 -16.16 2.09 12.10
CA LYS A 508 -14.83 2.28 12.70
C LYS A 508 -13.86 2.99 11.75
N ASP A 509 -13.84 2.63 10.46
CA ASP A 509 -13.02 3.30 9.44
C ASP A 509 -13.43 4.78 9.26
N ILE A 510 -14.74 5.06 9.16
CA ILE A 510 -15.27 6.43 9.06
C ILE A 510 -14.85 7.27 10.27
N MET A 511 -14.99 6.72 11.48
CA MET A 511 -14.56 7.40 12.71
C MET A 511 -13.07 7.76 12.69
N GLN A 512 -12.23 6.88 12.14
CA GLN A 512 -10.78 7.04 12.11
C GLN A 512 -10.30 8.07 11.09
N ARG A 513 -11.00 8.18 9.95
CA ARG A 513 -10.67 9.13 8.89
C ARG A 513 -11.16 10.54 9.19
N LYS A 514 -11.99 10.75 10.21
CA LYS A 514 -12.51 12.08 10.61
C LYS A 514 -11.43 13.15 10.73
N GLN A 515 -10.32 12.87 11.41
CA GLN A 515 -9.21 13.83 11.55
C GLN A 515 -8.43 14.04 10.26
N GLU A 516 -8.35 13.01 9.40
CA GLU A 516 -7.70 13.11 8.10
C GLU A 516 -8.45 14.09 7.19
N PHE A 517 -9.79 14.04 7.20
CA PHE A 517 -10.63 14.94 6.42
C PHE A 517 -10.52 16.41 6.83
N ARG A 518 -10.27 16.69 8.13
CA ARG A 518 -10.16 18.05 8.67
C ARG A 518 -8.79 18.71 8.44
N SER A 519 -7.79 17.96 7.97
CA SER A 519 -6.46 18.51 7.71
C SER A 519 -6.46 19.58 6.61
N SER A 520 -5.70 20.66 6.83
CA SER A 520 -5.55 21.75 5.85
C SER A 520 -4.78 21.29 4.61
N LEU A 521 -5.06 21.94 3.47
CA LEU A 521 -4.32 21.67 2.22
C LEU A 521 -2.82 21.96 2.39
N PHE A 522 -2.47 23.02 3.12
CA PHE A 522 -1.08 23.37 3.42
C PHE A 522 -0.35 22.27 4.20
N ALA A 523 -0.96 21.74 5.27
CA ALA A 523 -0.36 20.65 6.04
C ALA A 523 -0.14 19.39 5.18
N ARG A 524 -1.08 19.09 4.27
CA ARG A 524 -0.93 17.99 3.31
C ARG A 524 0.21 18.24 2.33
N ALA A 525 0.31 19.43 1.76
CA ALA A 525 1.39 19.78 0.84
C ALA A 525 2.76 19.62 1.50
N MET A 526 2.92 20.08 2.75
CA MET A 526 4.16 19.90 3.51
C MET A 526 4.48 18.42 3.76
N LEU A 527 3.48 17.59 4.09
CA LEU A 527 3.68 16.15 4.28
C LEU A 527 3.98 15.42 2.97
N VAL A 528 3.42 15.87 1.84
CA VAL A 528 3.76 15.35 0.50
C VAL A 528 5.20 15.68 0.16
N LEU A 529 5.65 16.91 0.41
CA LEU A 529 7.06 17.30 0.22
C LEU A 529 7.99 16.51 1.13
N LEU A 530 7.61 16.29 2.40
CA LEU A 530 8.36 15.44 3.32
C LEU A 530 8.50 14.00 2.79
N TYR A 531 7.40 13.41 2.30
CA TYR A 531 7.42 12.06 1.74
C TYR A 531 8.21 11.99 0.43
N ALA A 532 8.01 12.94 -0.48
CA ALA A 532 8.75 13.01 -1.74
C ALA A 532 10.25 13.20 -1.49
N GLY A 533 10.63 14.09 -0.56
CA GLY A 533 12.02 14.30 -0.14
C GLY A 533 12.62 13.04 0.50
N SER A 534 11.85 12.30 1.30
CA SER A 534 12.27 11.02 1.88
C SER A 534 12.56 9.98 0.79
N LEU A 535 11.66 9.83 -0.19
CA LEU A 535 11.78 8.86 -1.27
C LEU A 535 12.93 9.23 -2.22
N LEU A 536 12.94 10.48 -2.71
CA LEU A 536 13.98 10.98 -3.62
C LEU A 536 15.35 11.00 -2.94
N GLY A 537 15.43 11.41 -1.68
CA GLY A 537 16.68 11.36 -0.90
C GLY A 537 17.17 9.93 -0.70
N GLY A 538 16.25 8.99 -0.47
CA GLY A 538 16.55 7.56 -0.42
C GLY A 538 17.13 7.02 -1.73
N VAL A 539 16.48 7.32 -2.85
CA VAL A 539 16.95 6.92 -4.19
C VAL A 539 18.29 7.57 -4.50
N ALA A 540 18.41 8.90 -4.35
CA ALA A 540 19.64 9.64 -4.63
C ALA A 540 20.80 9.14 -3.77
N GLY A 541 20.59 8.94 -2.46
CA GLY A 541 21.61 8.39 -1.57
C GLY A 541 22.01 6.96 -1.94
N THR A 542 21.06 6.13 -2.39
CA THR A 542 21.36 4.79 -2.92
C THR A 542 22.20 4.86 -4.19
N VAL A 543 21.86 5.74 -5.13
CA VAL A 543 22.64 5.95 -6.35
C VAL A 543 24.04 6.46 -6.00
N THR A 544 24.18 7.39 -5.06
CA THR A 544 25.48 7.84 -4.55
C THR A 544 26.29 6.70 -3.93
N ALA A 545 25.65 5.77 -3.23
CA ALA A 545 26.33 4.60 -2.68
C ALA A 545 26.85 3.63 -3.76
N ILE A 546 26.15 3.50 -4.89
CA ILE A 546 26.58 2.67 -6.03
C ILE A 546 27.65 3.39 -6.87
N ALA A 547 27.39 4.65 -7.19
CA ALA A 547 28.16 5.46 -8.12
C ALA A 547 28.34 6.86 -7.52
N PRO A 548 29.35 7.10 -6.65
CA PRO A 548 29.50 8.35 -5.90
C PRO A 548 29.53 9.61 -6.75
N THR A 549 29.97 9.51 -8.00
CA THR A 549 30.11 10.62 -8.95
C THR A 549 28.93 10.77 -9.91
N TRP A 550 27.82 10.05 -9.73
CA TRP A 550 26.66 10.09 -10.64
C TRP A 550 26.13 11.52 -10.87
N TYR A 551 26.19 12.36 -9.83
CA TYR A 551 25.72 13.74 -9.89
C TYR A 551 26.51 14.61 -10.87
N ARG A 552 27.76 14.23 -11.20
CA ARG A 552 28.58 14.93 -12.21
C ARG A 552 28.02 14.77 -13.63
N SER A 553 27.19 13.75 -13.86
CA SER A 553 26.52 13.51 -15.15
C SER A 553 25.21 14.30 -15.29
N ILE A 554 24.69 14.89 -14.21
CA ILE A 554 23.43 15.65 -14.26
C ILE A 554 23.58 16.91 -15.13
N PRO A 555 24.59 17.79 -14.93
CA PRO A 555 24.77 18.96 -15.80
C PRO A 555 24.89 18.56 -17.28
N VAL A 556 25.60 17.45 -17.55
CA VAL A 556 25.82 16.90 -18.90
C VAL A 556 24.51 16.53 -19.62
N ALA A 557 23.54 15.96 -18.89
CA ALA A 557 22.27 15.55 -19.47
C ALA A 557 21.41 16.73 -19.95
N PHE A 558 21.63 17.92 -19.38
CA PHE A 558 20.89 19.15 -19.70
C PHE A 558 21.71 20.16 -20.52
N GLU A 559 22.86 19.76 -21.05
CA GLU A 559 23.66 20.60 -21.94
C GLU A 559 22.94 20.87 -23.27
N SER A 560 23.08 22.10 -23.77
CA SER A 560 22.67 22.47 -25.12
C SER A 560 23.41 21.63 -26.17
N PRO A 561 22.83 21.43 -27.36
CA PRO A 561 23.51 20.73 -28.46
C PRO A 561 24.90 21.27 -28.76
N GLN A 562 25.09 22.59 -28.65
CA GLN A 562 26.39 23.26 -28.84
C GLN A 562 27.43 22.82 -27.80
N LYS A 563 27.13 22.93 -26.50
CA LYS A 563 28.05 22.51 -25.43
C LYS A 563 28.40 21.02 -25.52
N ARG A 564 27.45 20.20 -25.95
CA ARG A 564 27.67 18.78 -26.17
C ARG A 564 28.65 18.52 -27.31
N ARG A 565 28.53 19.28 -28.41
CA ARG A 565 29.48 19.25 -29.54
C ARG A 565 30.87 19.68 -29.08
N GLU A 566 30.99 20.80 -28.39
CA GLU A 566 32.27 21.32 -27.88
C GLU A 566 32.97 20.29 -26.98
N ARG A 567 32.26 19.70 -26.01
CA ARG A 567 32.84 18.66 -25.15
C ARG A 567 33.29 17.43 -25.95
N PHE A 568 32.49 16.97 -26.91
CA PHE A 568 32.85 15.82 -27.73
C PHE A 568 34.14 16.08 -28.53
N LEU A 569 34.27 17.28 -29.11
CA LEU A 569 35.47 17.69 -29.83
C LEU A 569 36.67 17.80 -28.89
N GLN A 570 36.51 18.38 -27.69
CA GLN A 570 37.59 18.44 -26.70
C GLN A 570 38.06 17.04 -26.26
N GLN A 571 37.13 16.12 -25.98
CA GLN A 571 37.46 14.72 -25.66
C GLN A 571 38.19 14.02 -26.81
N THR A 572 37.82 14.35 -28.05
CA THR A 572 38.48 13.84 -29.25
C THR A 572 39.92 14.34 -29.32
N ILE A 573 40.17 15.62 -29.03
CA ILE A 573 41.52 16.20 -28.94
C ILE A 573 42.35 15.53 -27.85
N ASP A 574 41.78 15.34 -26.66
CA ASP A 574 42.49 14.73 -25.52
C ASP A 574 42.86 13.26 -25.82
N ARG A 575 41.93 12.51 -26.42
CA ARG A 575 42.17 11.11 -26.82
C ARG A 575 43.24 11.02 -27.89
N ALA A 576 43.14 11.83 -28.95
CA ALA A 576 44.14 11.86 -30.02
C ALA A 576 45.51 12.30 -29.49
N THR A 577 45.56 13.26 -28.57
CA THR A 577 46.81 13.69 -27.91
C THR A 577 47.43 12.57 -27.09
N THR A 578 46.62 11.80 -26.36
CA THR A 578 47.12 10.62 -25.62
C THR A 578 47.68 9.56 -26.57
N THR A 579 47.01 9.30 -27.71
CA THR A 579 47.52 8.41 -28.75
C THR A 579 48.86 8.90 -29.30
N LEU A 580 48.99 10.19 -29.59
CA LEU A 580 50.21 10.80 -30.10
C LEU A 580 51.37 10.79 -29.09
N ASN A 581 51.07 10.86 -27.79
CA ASN A 581 52.08 10.69 -26.74
C ASN A 581 52.64 9.25 -26.72
N LEU A 582 51.84 8.25 -27.10
CA LEU A 582 52.26 6.85 -27.20
C LEU A 582 52.92 6.55 -28.54
N ASN A 583 52.41 7.10 -29.64
CA ASN A 583 52.93 6.97 -30.99
C ASN A 583 52.96 8.33 -31.71
N PRO A 584 54.08 9.05 -31.66
CA PRO A 584 54.20 10.38 -32.29
C PRO A 584 54.15 10.39 -33.82
N LYS A 585 54.13 9.23 -34.47
CA LYS A 585 54.08 9.07 -35.93
C LYS A 585 52.70 8.63 -36.44
N ASP A 586 51.69 8.65 -35.60
CA ASP A 586 50.32 8.26 -35.95
C ASP A 586 49.59 9.38 -36.72
N ILE A 587 49.51 9.23 -38.05
CA ILE A 587 48.89 10.21 -38.95
C ILE A 587 47.37 10.31 -38.71
N GLU A 588 46.69 9.19 -38.44
CA GLU A 588 45.24 9.18 -38.16
C GLU A 588 44.93 9.96 -36.88
N ALA A 589 45.78 9.83 -35.85
CA ALA A 589 45.64 10.59 -34.62
C ALA A 589 45.84 12.10 -34.83
N TYR A 590 46.80 12.52 -35.66
CA TYR A 590 46.93 13.94 -36.04
C TYR A 590 45.72 14.43 -36.84
N GLN A 591 45.21 13.64 -37.79
CA GLN A 591 44.04 14.01 -38.61
C GLN A 591 42.78 14.17 -37.74
N LEU A 592 42.55 13.24 -36.80
CA LEU A 592 41.44 13.29 -35.88
C LEU A 592 41.53 14.51 -34.95
N ARG A 593 42.74 14.85 -34.49
CA ARG A 593 42.96 16.03 -33.65
C ARG A 593 42.79 17.33 -34.42
N ALA A 594 43.31 17.42 -35.64
CA ALA A 594 43.19 18.59 -36.51
C ALA A 594 41.72 18.92 -36.80
N ARG A 595 40.93 17.94 -37.25
CA ARG A 595 39.50 18.13 -37.51
C ARG A 595 38.71 18.49 -36.25
N ALA A 596 39.07 17.93 -35.10
CA ALA A 596 38.41 18.27 -33.84
C ALA A 596 38.73 19.70 -33.38
N ARG A 597 39.97 20.16 -33.61
CA ARG A 597 40.40 21.54 -33.37
C ARG A 597 39.72 22.54 -34.31
N GLU A 598 39.59 22.21 -35.60
CA GLU A 598 38.78 23.01 -36.53
C GLU A 598 37.33 23.14 -36.05
N GLY A 599 36.73 22.06 -35.54
CA GLY A 599 35.37 22.11 -35.00
C GLY A 599 35.21 22.98 -33.74
N LEU A 600 36.32 23.34 -33.08
CA LEU A 600 36.40 24.24 -31.92
C LEU A 600 37.00 25.61 -32.27
N ASP A 601 37.19 25.90 -33.56
CA ASP A 601 37.82 27.13 -34.07
C ASP A 601 39.29 27.32 -33.59
N ASP A 602 39.97 26.24 -33.15
CA ASP A 602 41.41 26.23 -32.86
C ASP A 602 42.22 25.98 -34.15
N GLU A 603 42.21 26.98 -35.02
CA GLU A 603 42.86 26.90 -36.33
C GLU A 603 44.39 26.77 -36.22
N ASP A 604 45.02 27.37 -35.19
CA ASP A 604 46.48 27.28 -35.01
C ASP A 604 46.91 25.84 -34.67
N GLY A 605 46.19 25.20 -33.76
CA GLY A 605 46.43 23.81 -33.42
C GLY A 605 46.15 22.87 -34.59
N ALA A 606 45.13 23.15 -35.41
CA ALA A 606 44.83 22.37 -36.61
C ALA A 606 45.92 22.50 -37.69
N ILE A 607 46.39 23.72 -37.99
CA ILE A 607 47.51 23.96 -38.92
C ILE A 607 48.79 23.27 -38.43
N ALA A 608 49.06 23.30 -37.13
CA ALA A 608 50.21 22.62 -36.55
C ALA A 608 50.13 21.10 -36.72
N ASP A 609 48.95 20.51 -36.54
CA ASP A 609 48.73 19.07 -36.74
C ASP A 609 48.84 18.68 -38.22
N TYR A 610 48.24 19.43 -39.15
CA TYR A 610 48.42 19.20 -40.59
C TYR A 610 49.87 19.35 -41.02
N THR A 611 50.61 20.26 -40.39
CA THR A 611 52.05 20.40 -40.65
C THR A 611 52.83 19.18 -40.17
N GLN A 612 52.45 18.55 -39.04
CA GLN A 612 53.07 17.28 -38.64
C GLN A 612 52.68 16.15 -39.58
N MET A 613 51.42 16.08 -40.03
CA MET A 613 50.99 15.09 -41.02
C MET A 613 51.83 15.18 -42.30
N LEU A 614 52.03 16.39 -42.84
CA LEU A 614 52.85 16.61 -44.05
C LEU A 614 54.34 16.33 -43.84
N ARG A 615 54.85 16.37 -42.60
CA ARG A 615 56.21 15.89 -42.30
C ARG A 615 56.32 14.37 -42.34
N LEU A 616 55.24 13.68 -41.99
CA LEU A 616 55.18 12.21 -41.97
C LEU A 616 54.82 11.63 -43.34
N ASP A 617 53.96 12.32 -44.08
CA ASP A 617 53.49 11.96 -45.42
C ASP A 617 53.49 13.21 -46.33
N PRO A 618 54.64 13.53 -46.95
CA PRO A 618 54.79 14.71 -47.79
C PRO A 618 54.05 14.66 -49.12
N GLU A 619 53.50 13.50 -49.52
CA GLU A 619 52.79 13.30 -50.79
C GLU A 619 51.27 13.40 -50.63
N ASN A 620 50.78 13.81 -49.45
CA ASN A 620 49.37 13.86 -49.14
C ASN A 620 48.70 15.17 -49.60
N ALA A 621 48.18 15.17 -50.83
CA ALA A 621 47.49 16.33 -51.42
C ALA A 621 46.28 16.82 -50.61
N GLU A 622 45.50 15.91 -49.99
CA GLU A 622 44.33 16.28 -49.15
C GLU A 622 44.76 17.07 -47.91
N THR A 623 45.91 16.72 -47.33
CA THR A 623 46.45 17.41 -46.15
C THR A 623 46.98 18.80 -46.50
N TYR A 624 47.66 18.96 -47.65
CA TYR A 624 48.02 20.29 -48.15
C TYR A 624 46.78 21.15 -48.40
N TYR A 625 45.74 20.58 -48.99
CA TYR A 625 44.50 21.30 -49.26
C TYR A 625 43.80 21.74 -47.96
N SER A 626 43.72 20.85 -46.98
CA SER A 626 43.13 21.15 -45.67
C SER A 626 43.90 22.25 -44.94
N ARG A 627 45.24 22.25 -45.02
CA ARG A 627 46.09 23.30 -44.44
C ARG A 627 45.98 24.63 -45.22
N ALA A 628 45.94 24.58 -46.54
CA ALA A 628 45.77 25.75 -47.39
C ALA A 628 44.47 26.49 -47.05
N ARG A 629 43.35 25.77 -46.96
CA ARG A 629 42.05 26.35 -46.58
C ARG A 629 42.10 27.10 -45.24
N LEU A 630 42.72 26.51 -44.22
CA LEU A 630 42.85 27.15 -42.91
C LEU A 630 43.80 28.37 -42.96
N ARG A 631 44.88 28.30 -43.74
CA ARG A 631 45.77 29.44 -43.97
C ARG A 631 45.04 30.60 -44.66
N ILE A 632 44.19 30.32 -45.64
CA ILE A 632 43.34 31.33 -46.28
C ILE A 632 42.41 31.99 -45.27
N ALA A 633 41.72 31.19 -44.43
CA ALA A 633 40.84 31.71 -43.39
C ALA A 633 41.58 32.63 -42.39
N ARG A 634 42.87 32.35 -42.12
CA ARG A 634 43.77 33.19 -41.31
C ARG A 634 44.41 34.37 -42.03
N GLY A 635 44.23 34.49 -43.36
CA GLY A 635 44.88 35.50 -44.19
C GLY A 635 46.33 35.21 -44.57
N ASP A 636 46.85 34.00 -44.30
CA ASP A 636 48.18 33.53 -44.75
C ASP A 636 48.12 33.06 -46.21
N LYS A 637 47.98 34.04 -47.13
CA LYS A 637 47.84 33.79 -48.58
C LYS A 637 49.12 33.19 -49.17
N GLU A 638 50.29 33.70 -48.77
CA GLU A 638 51.59 33.19 -49.20
C GLU A 638 51.75 31.70 -48.83
N GLY A 639 51.39 31.32 -47.60
CA GLY A 639 51.41 29.93 -47.14
C GLY A 639 50.42 29.03 -47.87
N ALA A 640 49.23 29.55 -48.21
CA ALA A 640 48.25 28.82 -49.02
C ALA A 640 48.74 28.60 -50.47
N ILE A 641 49.34 29.61 -51.10
CA ILE A 641 49.97 29.50 -52.43
C ILE A 641 51.07 28.44 -52.41
N ALA A 642 51.89 28.41 -51.36
CA ALA A 642 52.93 27.38 -51.20
C ALA A 642 52.33 25.97 -51.11
N ASP A 643 51.21 25.79 -50.40
CA ASP A 643 50.51 24.52 -50.31
C ASP A 643 49.88 24.12 -51.65
N PHE A 644 49.25 25.04 -52.38
CA PHE A 644 48.73 24.76 -53.72
C PHE A 644 49.83 24.43 -54.73
N ASN A 645 51.00 25.07 -54.63
CA ASN A 645 52.17 24.70 -55.42
C ASN A 645 52.59 23.25 -55.17
N ALA A 646 52.58 22.80 -53.91
CA ALA A 646 52.88 21.41 -53.57
C ALA A 646 51.83 20.45 -54.15
N ILE A 647 50.54 20.78 -54.07
CA ILE A 647 49.47 19.97 -54.66
C ILE A 647 49.64 19.87 -56.19
N ILE A 648 49.98 20.97 -56.87
CA ILE A 648 50.22 20.98 -58.33
C ILE A 648 51.43 20.12 -58.71
N GLN A 649 52.47 20.09 -57.88
CA GLN A 649 53.61 19.20 -58.11
C GLN A 649 53.21 17.72 -57.99
N LEU A 650 52.32 17.39 -57.07
CA LEU A 650 51.81 16.02 -56.86
C LEU A 650 50.79 15.61 -57.94
N ASN A 651 49.89 16.53 -58.32
CA ASN A 651 48.87 16.31 -59.33
C ASN A 651 48.70 17.55 -60.23
N PRO A 652 49.46 17.64 -61.34
CA PRO A 652 49.43 18.82 -62.22
C PRO A 652 48.18 18.88 -63.10
N LYS A 653 47.27 17.90 -63.02
CA LYS A 653 46.08 17.79 -63.90
C LYS A 653 44.78 18.22 -63.24
N ASP A 654 44.83 18.72 -62.01
CA ASP A 654 43.63 19.18 -61.31
C ASP A 654 43.37 20.67 -61.59
N PRO A 655 42.38 21.03 -62.44
CA PRO A 655 42.08 22.43 -62.76
C PRO A 655 41.65 23.25 -61.54
N TYR A 656 41.05 22.61 -60.53
CA TYR A 656 40.56 23.27 -59.33
C TYR A 656 41.69 23.95 -58.55
N VAL A 657 42.83 23.26 -58.40
CA VAL A 657 43.97 23.75 -57.62
C VAL A 657 44.63 24.97 -58.28
N TYR A 658 44.65 25.03 -59.62
CA TYR A 658 45.13 26.22 -60.33
C TYR A 658 44.21 27.41 -60.11
N VAL A 659 42.88 27.19 -60.11
CA VAL A 659 41.92 28.26 -59.83
C VAL A 659 42.06 28.78 -58.40
N GLU A 660 42.15 27.90 -57.41
CA GLU A 660 42.35 28.29 -56.00
C GLU A 660 43.66 29.07 -55.79
N ARG A 661 44.76 28.61 -56.41
CA ARG A 661 46.03 29.38 -56.39
C ARG A 661 45.90 30.73 -57.11
N GLY A 662 45.19 30.74 -58.23
CA GLY A 662 44.96 31.94 -59.02
C GLY A 662 44.16 33.00 -58.26
N TYR A 663 43.13 32.60 -57.50
CA TYR A 663 42.40 33.51 -56.61
C TYR A 663 43.32 34.11 -55.55
N MET A 664 44.18 33.30 -54.92
CA MET A 664 45.14 33.82 -53.93
C MET A 664 46.13 34.83 -54.54
N ARG A 665 46.59 34.58 -55.77
CA ARG A 665 47.47 35.50 -56.51
C ARG A 665 46.78 36.79 -56.92
N GLN A 666 45.53 36.71 -57.38
CA GLN A 666 44.71 37.87 -57.71
C GLN A 666 44.52 38.77 -56.48
N ASP A 667 44.24 38.15 -55.34
CA ASP A 667 44.11 38.80 -54.04
C ASP A 667 45.38 39.51 -53.55
N GLU A 668 46.56 39.05 -53.99
CA GLU A 668 47.86 39.70 -53.77
C GLU A 668 48.16 40.80 -54.81
N GLY A 669 47.28 41.01 -55.79
CA GLY A 669 47.47 41.94 -56.90
C GLY A 669 48.28 41.38 -58.08
N ASN A 670 48.64 40.08 -58.03
CA ASN A 670 49.40 39.39 -59.07
C ASN A 670 48.48 38.91 -60.20
N TYR A 671 47.78 39.84 -60.86
CA TYR A 671 46.76 39.56 -61.87
C TYR A 671 47.28 38.78 -63.09
N GLN A 672 48.54 39.00 -63.49
CA GLN A 672 49.15 38.27 -64.60
C GLN A 672 49.31 36.78 -64.31
N ASP A 673 49.74 36.43 -63.09
CA ASP A 673 49.90 35.04 -62.67
C ASP A 673 48.55 34.36 -62.42
N ALA A 674 47.54 35.11 -61.96
CA ALA A 674 46.16 34.64 -61.87
C ALA A 674 45.58 34.28 -63.25
N ILE A 675 45.79 35.13 -64.27
CA ILE A 675 45.41 34.84 -65.66
C ILE A 675 46.14 33.61 -66.18
N ALA A 676 47.43 33.46 -65.87
CA ALA A 676 48.20 32.28 -66.27
C ALA A 676 47.64 31.00 -65.66
N ASP A 677 47.28 31.01 -64.39
CA ASP A 677 46.66 29.87 -63.71
C ASP A 677 45.27 29.54 -64.28
N ALA A 678 44.44 30.55 -64.51
CA ALA A 678 43.15 30.38 -65.15
C ALA A 678 43.28 29.79 -66.57
N ASN A 679 44.27 30.22 -67.35
CA ASN A 679 44.54 29.64 -68.66
C ASN A 679 44.93 28.16 -68.58
N ILE A 680 45.72 27.76 -67.56
CA ILE A 680 46.07 26.36 -67.34
C ILE A 680 44.82 25.56 -66.95
N ALA A 681 44.02 26.07 -66.01
CA ALA A 681 42.76 25.43 -65.61
C ALA A 681 41.82 25.22 -66.80
N LEU A 682 41.65 26.23 -67.66
CA LEU A 682 40.82 26.14 -68.87
C LEU A 682 41.40 25.22 -69.94
N LYS A 683 42.72 25.05 -69.99
CA LYS A 683 43.36 24.06 -70.86
C LYS A 683 43.10 22.64 -70.37
N LEU A 684 43.06 22.43 -69.04
CA LEU A 684 42.76 21.14 -68.42
C LEU A 684 41.27 20.81 -68.49
N ASN A 685 40.41 21.79 -68.25
CA ASN A 685 38.96 21.68 -68.37
C ASN A 685 38.37 22.97 -69.02
N PRO A 686 38.06 22.95 -70.32
CA PRO A 686 37.46 24.09 -71.01
C PRO A 686 36.03 24.46 -70.58
N GLN A 687 35.37 23.58 -69.81
CA GLN A 687 34.02 23.77 -69.26
C GLN A 687 34.09 24.01 -67.74
N TYR A 688 35.05 24.83 -67.30
CA TYR A 688 35.22 25.18 -65.89
C TYR A 688 34.89 26.66 -65.64
N PRO A 689 33.65 26.98 -65.21
CA PRO A 689 33.18 28.35 -65.08
C PRO A 689 34.08 29.22 -64.18
N GLU A 690 34.51 28.68 -63.04
CA GLU A 690 35.31 29.37 -62.03
C GLU A 690 36.65 29.85 -62.61
N ALA A 691 37.21 29.15 -63.60
CA ALA A 691 38.43 29.59 -64.27
C ALA A 691 38.19 30.74 -65.27
N TYR A 692 37.02 30.80 -65.91
CA TYR A 692 36.64 31.98 -66.71
C TYR A 692 36.39 33.19 -65.81
N GLU A 693 35.73 33.00 -64.66
CA GLU A 693 35.48 34.04 -63.67
C GLU A 693 36.79 34.65 -63.15
N LEU A 694 37.71 33.79 -62.67
CA LEU A 694 39.06 34.21 -62.25
C LEU A 694 39.80 34.97 -63.36
N ARG A 695 39.76 34.49 -64.61
CA ARG A 695 40.46 35.16 -65.73
C ARG A 695 39.81 36.50 -66.07
N GLY A 696 38.48 36.56 -66.04
CA GLY A 696 37.71 37.76 -66.34
C GLY A 696 37.96 38.87 -65.33
N GLU A 697 37.94 38.53 -64.03
CA GLU A 697 38.22 39.49 -62.95
C GLU A 697 39.66 40.00 -63.02
N ALA A 698 40.64 39.11 -63.20
CA ALA A 698 42.03 39.50 -63.33
C ALA A 698 42.28 40.38 -64.58
N ARG A 699 41.59 40.12 -65.71
CA ARG A 699 41.65 40.96 -66.92
C ARG A 699 41.05 42.34 -66.69
N ARG A 700 39.92 42.43 -66.01
CA ARG A 700 39.30 43.71 -65.64
C ARG A 700 40.23 44.55 -64.78
N ASN A 701 40.84 43.95 -63.75
CA ASN A 701 41.81 44.62 -62.89
C ASN A 701 43.08 45.09 -63.65
N MET A 702 43.40 44.44 -64.77
CA MET A 702 44.45 44.87 -65.70
C MET A 702 43.99 45.86 -66.78
N GLY A 703 42.70 46.21 -66.84
CA GLY A 703 42.12 47.15 -67.81
C GLY A 703 41.69 46.54 -69.15
N ASP A 704 41.69 45.21 -69.31
CA ASP A 704 41.12 44.52 -70.48
C ASP A 704 39.62 44.25 -70.27
N GLU A 705 38.82 45.31 -70.39
CA GLU A 705 37.36 45.25 -70.20
C GLU A 705 36.68 44.33 -71.22
N THR A 706 37.20 44.31 -72.45
CA THR A 706 36.68 43.48 -73.55
C THR A 706 36.87 41.99 -73.31
N GLY A 707 38.06 41.59 -72.87
CA GLY A 707 38.38 40.21 -72.54
C GLY A 707 37.73 39.76 -71.23
N ALA A 708 37.49 40.68 -70.29
CA ALA A 708 36.75 40.40 -69.07
C ALA A 708 35.28 40.08 -69.35
N ILE A 709 34.57 40.93 -70.10
CA ILE A 709 33.15 40.72 -70.47
C ILE A 709 32.96 39.40 -71.22
N ALA A 710 33.89 39.05 -72.12
CA ALA A 710 33.81 37.80 -72.87
C ALA A 710 33.95 36.55 -71.98
N ASP A 711 34.84 36.60 -70.99
CA ASP A 711 35.03 35.50 -70.04
C ASP A 711 33.85 35.39 -69.05
N GLU A 712 33.31 36.51 -68.58
CA GLU A 712 32.13 36.53 -67.71
C GLU A 712 30.89 35.97 -68.39
N GLN A 713 30.62 36.39 -69.63
CA GLN A 713 29.52 35.82 -70.43
C GLN A 713 29.70 34.31 -70.61
N LYS A 714 30.95 33.84 -70.76
CA LYS A 714 31.24 32.42 -70.90
C LYS A 714 31.04 31.66 -69.59
N ALA A 715 31.46 32.23 -68.46
CA ALA A 715 31.21 31.68 -67.13
C ALA A 715 29.70 31.58 -66.84
N GLU A 716 28.94 32.66 -67.11
CA GLU A 716 27.49 32.72 -66.92
C GLU A 716 26.75 31.65 -67.75
N GLN A 717 27.12 31.49 -69.02
CA GLN A 717 26.59 30.42 -69.87
C GLN A 717 26.86 29.03 -69.28
N LEU A 718 28.06 28.78 -68.77
CA LEU A 718 28.43 27.47 -68.22
C LEU A 718 27.73 27.18 -66.89
N TYR A 719 27.60 28.18 -66.00
CA TYR A 719 26.82 28.04 -64.77
C TYR A 719 25.34 27.76 -65.07
N ALA A 720 24.75 28.43 -66.09
CA ALA A 720 23.38 28.16 -66.52
C ALA A 720 23.21 26.70 -66.99
N THR A 721 24.15 26.16 -67.76
CA THR A 721 24.11 24.76 -68.21
C THR A 721 24.30 23.75 -67.06
N LEU A 722 25.15 24.04 -66.07
CA LEU A 722 25.35 23.17 -64.90
C LEU A 722 24.14 23.17 -63.95
N GLY A 723 23.43 24.29 -63.86
CA GLY A 723 22.20 24.43 -63.08
C GLY A 723 21.01 23.64 -63.66
N GLU A 724 20.96 23.47 -64.99
CA GLU A 724 19.90 22.69 -65.66
C GLU A 724 20.11 21.17 -65.58
N GLU A 725 21.34 20.67 -65.44
CA GLU A 725 21.64 19.24 -65.26
C GLU A 725 21.46 18.72 -63.81
N SER A 726 21.21 19.62 -62.85
CA SER A 726 21.12 19.30 -61.42
C SER A 726 19.69 19.25 -60.85
N TYR A 727 18.66 19.17 -61.72
CA TYR A 727 17.24 19.06 -61.35
C TYR A 727 16.60 17.72 -61.73
#